data_AF-A0A014MFG5-F1
#
_entry.id   AF-A0A014MFG5-F1
#
_cell.length_a   1.000
_cell.length_b   1.000
_cell.length_c   1.000
_cell.angle_alpha   90.00
_cell.angle_beta   90.00
_cell.angle_gamma   90.00
#
_symmetry.space_group_name_H-M   'P 1'
#
loop_
_entity.id
_entity.type
_entity.pdbx_description
1 polymer ?
#
loop_
_entity_poly.entity_id
_entity_poly.type
_entity_poly.pdbx_seq_one_letter_code
_entity_poly.pdbx_strand_id
1 'polypeptide(L)'
;MKSRTRIYNKWYQRVAWINIAVQCAFPVACSVISPLAGAQSGNRFLAHSADASTMATHVYILKESETVQTVAQKYNMSLDALRKLNQLRTFSSGFDHLKPGDELDVPPAPLPSVNWQHDGVAPEEANGEKEAKIAGFASQAGSFMASNPDSKAAAALARGMATSEVNAEIQQWLGSYGTARVQLDADKNLSLKNSQLDLLLPLHDQQKQLIFTQGSIHRTDDRAQANLGLGIRHFADSFMAGINTFLDYDLSRSHARSGIGMEYWRDFIKLSTNGYYGLTNWKNSPDFQDYKERPANGWDIRTEAWLPAMPHLGTKLNYEKYYGNEVALFGKDNRQKNPHALTAGLTLTPFPLLTVSTERRQGSKDMSNNHIGAQLNYQLGVPWKHQIDSSRVAAMRSLAGSRYDLVDRNNNIVLEYRKNEVIKLKTASLIKGYAGEQKSLNVSVNTKYPLARIDWSATTLIANGGKIIANGPDDYSIILPDYKYGPNAINNYVISGVAIDEKGNASRKAQTQVTVTEAAVSLAESTLTPPQSSLPADGQSQQILTLSVKDNQGNPVDIQEEEIGIENLKEMETSGAVLSAFKRQNAGQYTATLTAGKLAQAITITPAARGVTFSSAVVDVVADSATAQIASFTVVKDNAVANGKDLIQLKAVVKDAQGNLIPNQQVTFTADSDEIPAQSLLTDEKGEVTVDFTHVKAGVRKITARVGEQEGKSVDVTFVADDATALTSGLEVTTNNAVANGEAANQLTVTVTDANNNPIADREVSLSADSGVELSSASVRTSKEGTATFTATSRVSGHYNVTATTNGHAISAQITFVAGEVDGTHSTFAIDKNIISSDGKDAIALSVIARDKNNNPVTGSAITFSSTGISGARISDVSEDNGVYSALFTSEQVGKGQIFVLVDGKEVGNLIAEDIGVYKSTLNIVIGQ
;
A
#
# COMPACT_ATOMS: atom_id res chain seq x y z
N MET A 1 14.67 -38.89 12.72
CA MET A 1 13.86 -39.99 12.18
C MET A 1 14.74 -41.17 11.75
N LYS A 2 15.49 -41.75 12.69
CA LYS A 2 16.36 -42.95 12.50
C LYS A 2 15.89 -44.06 13.45
N SER A 3 14.66 -44.55 13.26
CA SER A 3 14.15 -45.75 13.96
C SER A 3 12.99 -46.47 13.26
N ARG A 4 12.69 -46.15 11.98
CA ARG A 4 11.55 -46.75 11.25
C ARG A 4 11.92 -47.77 10.17
N THR A 5 13.20 -48.16 10.07
CA THR A 5 13.68 -49.04 8.98
C THR A 5 13.74 -50.52 9.35
N ARG A 6 13.34 -50.92 10.57
CA ARG A 6 13.41 -52.33 11.04
C ARG A 6 12.06 -53.06 11.09
N ILE A 7 10.94 -52.39 10.79
CA ILE A 7 9.58 -52.96 10.78
C ILE A 7 9.13 -53.35 9.36
N TYR A 8 9.74 -52.78 8.32
CA TYR A 8 9.34 -53.02 6.91
C TYR A 8 9.82 -54.36 6.32
N ASN A 9 10.81 -55.03 6.90
CA ASN A 9 11.41 -56.23 6.29
C ASN A 9 10.63 -57.54 6.56
N LYS A 10 9.85 -57.60 7.66
CA LYS A 10 9.02 -58.77 7.98
C LYS A 10 7.74 -58.87 7.15
N TRP A 11 7.28 -57.77 6.56
CA TRP A 11 6.09 -57.74 5.70
C TRP A 11 6.38 -58.31 4.31
N TYR A 12 7.53 -57.96 3.71
CA TYR A 12 7.97 -58.52 2.42
C TYR A 12 8.26 -60.02 2.49
N GLN A 13 8.83 -60.53 3.60
CA GLN A 13 9.02 -61.98 3.78
C GLN A 13 7.68 -62.72 3.87
N ARG A 14 6.65 -62.16 4.52
CA ARG A 14 5.30 -62.76 4.57
C ARG A 14 4.61 -62.74 3.20
N VAL A 15 4.78 -61.67 2.41
CA VAL A 15 4.27 -61.58 1.04
C VAL A 15 5.01 -62.54 0.10
N ALA A 16 6.32 -62.74 0.29
CA ALA A 16 7.10 -63.72 -0.47
C ALA A 16 6.66 -65.17 -0.18
N TRP A 17 6.41 -65.52 1.08
CA TRP A 17 5.86 -66.85 1.43
C TRP A 17 4.44 -67.08 0.89
N ILE A 18 3.60 -66.03 0.85
CA ILE A 18 2.28 -66.09 0.20
C ILE A 18 2.44 -66.28 -1.33
N ASN A 19 3.38 -65.59 -1.97
CA ASN A 19 3.65 -65.75 -3.41
C ASN A 19 4.19 -67.15 -3.74
N ILE A 20 5.05 -67.71 -2.91
CA ILE A 20 5.57 -69.08 -3.07
C ILE A 20 4.45 -70.11 -2.85
N ALA A 21 3.59 -69.92 -1.85
CA ALA A 21 2.42 -70.77 -1.64
C ALA A 21 1.42 -70.71 -2.81
N VAL A 22 1.22 -69.53 -3.40
CA VAL A 22 0.40 -69.34 -4.61
C VAL A 22 1.06 -69.97 -5.85
N GLN A 23 2.38 -69.87 -6.01
CA GLN A 23 3.13 -70.50 -7.10
C GLN A 23 3.19 -72.03 -6.99
N CYS A 24 3.13 -72.60 -5.78
CA CYS A 24 3.04 -74.04 -5.56
C CYS A 24 1.60 -74.59 -5.68
N ALA A 25 0.57 -73.78 -5.39
CA ALA A 25 -0.83 -74.18 -5.56
C ALA A 25 -1.30 -74.15 -7.03
N PHE A 26 -0.67 -73.31 -7.86
CA PHE A 26 -1.06 -73.06 -9.24
C PHE A 26 -0.91 -74.26 -10.21
N PRO A 27 0.13 -75.12 -10.12
CA PRO A 27 0.23 -76.32 -10.96
C PRO A 27 -0.82 -77.39 -10.61
N VAL A 28 -1.21 -77.48 -9.33
CA VAL A 28 -2.24 -78.41 -8.83
C VAL A 28 -3.65 -77.92 -9.18
N ALA A 29 -3.86 -76.60 -9.26
CA ALA A 29 -5.07 -75.98 -9.79
C ALA A 29 -5.27 -76.27 -11.29
N CYS A 30 -4.19 -76.19 -12.06
CA CYS A 30 -4.24 -76.38 -13.50
C CYS A 30 -4.56 -77.83 -13.89
N SER A 31 -4.12 -78.85 -13.14
CA SER A 31 -4.41 -80.24 -13.51
C SER A 31 -5.89 -80.64 -13.33
N VAL A 32 -6.65 -79.96 -12.46
CA VAL A 32 -8.07 -80.27 -12.21
C VAL A 32 -9.03 -79.47 -13.11
N ILE A 33 -8.60 -78.33 -13.66
CA ILE A 33 -9.46 -77.45 -14.50
C ILE A 33 -9.14 -77.59 -16.01
N SER A 34 -8.04 -78.24 -16.38
CA SER A 34 -7.55 -78.30 -17.77
C SER A 34 -8.48 -78.94 -18.82
N PRO A 35 -9.43 -79.86 -18.52
CA PRO A 35 -10.31 -80.36 -19.57
C PRO A 35 -11.44 -79.40 -19.97
N LEU A 36 -11.72 -78.35 -19.17
CA LEU A 36 -12.86 -77.46 -19.36
C LEU A 36 -12.51 -76.10 -19.99
N ALA A 37 -11.23 -75.71 -19.95
CA ALA A 37 -10.75 -74.44 -20.51
C ALA A 37 -10.26 -74.56 -21.98
N GLY A 38 -10.36 -75.74 -22.59
CA GLY A 38 -9.94 -75.99 -23.98
C GLY A 38 -10.86 -75.43 -25.06
N ALA A 39 -12.03 -74.88 -24.68
CA ALA A 39 -13.04 -74.43 -25.64
C ALA A 39 -13.56 -73.03 -25.29
N GLN A 40 -12.69 -72.01 -25.26
CA GLN A 40 -12.96 -70.69 -25.84
C GLN A 40 -11.84 -69.68 -25.51
N SER A 41 -11.21 -69.19 -26.58
CA SER A 41 -10.52 -67.90 -26.74
C SER A 41 -9.34 -67.56 -25.83
N GLY A 42 -8.20 -67.31 -26.48
CA GLY A 42 -6.96 -66.85 -25.87
C GLY A 42 -7.07 -65.46 -25.25
N ASN A 43 -6.63 -65.37 -24.00
CA ASN A 43 -5.71 -64.35 -23.50
C ASN A 43 -5.32 -64.71 -22.06
N ARG A 44 -4.05 -65.07 -21.84
CA ARG A 44 -3.51 -65.49 -20.54
C ARG A 44 -3.22 -64.27 -19.65
N PHE A 45 -3.58 -64.41 -18.37
CA PHE A 45 -3.46 -63.43 -17.27
C PHE A 45 -2.03 -63.29 -16.69
N LEU A 46 -0.99 -63.49 -17.50
CA LEU A 46 0.38 -63.15 -17.09
C LEU A 46 0.96 -62.22 -18.15
N ALA A 47 0.75 -60.92 -17.94
CA ALA A 47 1.50 -59.90 -18.68
C ALA A 47 2.95 -59.96 -18.19
N HIS A 48 3.83 -60.56 -19.00
CA HIS A 48 5.25 -60.25 -18.95
C HIS A 48 5.41 -58.80 -19.41
N SER A 49 5.79 -57.92 -18.48
CA SER A 49 6.43 -56.65 -18.83
C SER A 49 7.93 -56.83 -18.64
N ALA A 50 8.66 -57.04 -19.73
CA ALA A 50 10.07 -56.69 -19.86
C ALA A 50 10.53 -56.78 -21.32
N ASP A 51 10.90 -55.62 -21.84
CA ASP A 51 11.91 -55.33 -22.85
C ASP A 51 11.83 -55.96 -24.24
N ALA A 52 11.61 -55.07 -25.20
CA ALA A 52 11.96 -55.26 -26.60
C ALA A 52 13.45 -55.59 -26.73
N SER A 53 13.79 -56.87 -26.79
CA SER A 53 15.03 -57.32 -27.42
C SER A 53 14.84 -57.23 -28.93
N THR A 54 15.34 -56.16 -29.54
CA THR A 54 15.51 -56.05 -30.99
C THR A 54 16.40 -57.20 -31.45
N MET A 55 15.83 -58.23 -32.08
CA MET A 55 16.63 -59.23 -32.77
C MET A 55 17.39 -58.51 -33.90
N ALA A 56 18.71 -58.60 -33.92
CA ALA A 56 19.50 -58.14 -35.05
C ALA A 56 19.04 -58.92 -36.29
N THR A 57 18.71 -58.21 -37.36
CA THR A 57 18.29 -58.80 -38.64
C THR A 57 19.31 -58.46 -39.72
N HIS A 58 19.32 -59.24 -40.80
CA HIS A 58 20.02 -58.87 -42.02
C HIS A 58 19.07 -58.98 -43.22
N VAL A 59 19.39 -58.21 -44.26
CA VAL A 59 18.59 -58.14 -45.48
C VAL A 59 18.84 -59.39 -46.33
N TYR A 60 17.76 -60.10 -46.66
CA TYR A 60 17.74 -61.27 -47.52
C TYR A 60 17.00 -60.93 -48.81
N ILE A 61 17.67 -61.14 -49.95
CA ILE A 61 17.08 -60.94 -51.28
C ILE A 61 16.47 -62.27 -51.74
N LEU A 62 15.18 -62.24 -52.06
CA LEU A 62 14.45 -63.42 -52.56
C LEU A 62 15.05 -63.90 -53.89
N LYS A 63 15.48 -65.16 -53.98
CA LYS A 63 16.09 -65.71 -55.21
C LYS A 63 15.03 -66.24 -56.19
N GLU A 64 15.38 -66.37 -57.47
CA GLU A 64 14.50 -67.06 -58.45
C GLU A 64 14.23 -68.48 -57.94
N SER A 65 12.94 -68.81 -57.76
CA SER A 65 12.35 -70.03 -57.15
C SER A 65 12.14 -70.06 -55.61
N GLU A 66 12.46 -69.00 -54.86
CA GLU A 66 12.13 -68.90 -53.41
C GLU A 66 10.82 -68.09 -53.17
N THR A 67 10.03 -68.50 -52.18
CA THR A 67 8.87 -67.74 -51.67
C THR A 67 9.08 -67.35 -50.21
N VAL A 68 8.31 -66.40 -49.69
CA VAL A 68 8.35 -66.03 -48.25
C VAL A 68 8.13 -67.23 -47.31
N GLN A 69 7.38 -68.25 -47.77
CA GLN A 69 7.16 -69.47 -46.99
C GLN A 69 8.38 -70.40 -46.99
N THR A 70 9.09 -70.54 -48.12
CA THR A 70 10.32 -71.34 -48.15
C THR A 70 11.45 -70.65 -47.39
N VAL A 71 11.48 -69.31 -47.37
CA VAL A 71 12.41 -68.54 -46.54
C VAL A 71 12.09 -68.70 -45.06
N ALA A 72 10.82 -68.64 -44.63
CA ALA A 72 10.44 -68.88 -43.23
C ALA A 72 10.87 -70.27 -42.74
N GLN A 73 10.69 -71.30 -43.57
CA GLN A 73 11.14 -72.66 -43.29
C GLN A 73 12.66 -72.77 -43.21
N LYS A 74 13.40 -72.10 -44.11
CA LYS A 74 14.87 -72.06 -44.12
C LYS A 74 15.46 -71.52 -42.81
N TYR A 75 14.73 -70.64 -42.11
CA TYR A 75 15.15 -70.07 -40.83
C TYR A 75 14.45 -70.70 -39.60
N ASN A 76 13.77 -71.84 -39.77
CA ASN A 76 13.06 -72.58 -38.72
C ASN A 76 12.02 -71.72 -37.97
N MET A 77 11.27 -70.88 -38.69
CA MET A 77 10.21 -70.07 -38.12
C MET A 77 8.91 -70.14 -38.92
N SER A 78 7.80 -69.82 -38.25
CA SER A 78 6.48 -69.73 -38.92
C SER A 78 6.39 -68.50 -39.83
N LEU A 79 5.54 -68.56 -40.86
CA LEU A 79 5.29 -67.44 -41.77
C LEU A 79 4.81 -66.17 -41.04
N ASP A 80 3.95 -66.33 -40.03
CA ASP A 80 3.48 -65.20 -39.20
C ASP A 80 4.59 -64.57 -38.35
N ALA A 81 5.57 -65.37 -37.92
CA ALA A 81 6.74 -64.87 -37.20
C ALA A 81 7.66 -64.05 -38.13
N LEU A 82 7.86 -64.51 -39.37
CA LEU A 82 8.62 -63.78 -40.38
C LEU A 82 7.90 -62.48 -40.81
N ARG A 83 6.56 -62.50 -40.90
CA ARG A 83 5.73 -61.32 -41.18
C ARG A 83 5.85 -60.27 -40.07
N LYS A 84 5.81 -60.68 -38.81
CA LYS A 84 6.02 -59.79 -37.66
C LYS A 84 7.43 -59.21 -37.62
N LEU A 85 8.46 -59.99 -38.01
CA LEU A 85 9.84 -59.51 -38.08
C LEU A 85 10.00 -58.37 -39.11
N ASN A 86 9.23 -58.42 -40.19
CA ASN A 86 9.25 -57.46 -41.29
C ASN A 86 8.18 -56.35 -41.21
N GLN A 87 7.47 -56.24 -40.08
CA GLN A 87 6.32 -55.34 -39.93
C GLN A 87 6.64 -53.84 -40.11
N LEU A 88 7.92 -53.46 -40.00
CA LEU A 88 8.40 -52.09 -40.15
C LEU A 88 8.99 -51.80 -41.54
N ARG A 89 9.07 -52.81 -42.43
CA ARG A 89 9.59 -52.66 -43.79
C ARG A 89 8.41 -52.50 -44.76
N THR A 90 8.50 -51.52 -45.65
CA THR A 90 7.43 -51.21 -46.61
C THR A 90 7.66 -51.97 -47.91
N PHE A 91 6.72 -52.82 -48.29
CA PHE A 91 6.78 -53.62 -49.52
C PHE A 91 5.83 -53.04 -50.57
N SER A 92 6.31 -52.81 -51.77
CA SER A 92 5.54 -52.25 -52.90
C SER A 92 4.36 -53.12 -53.33
N SER A 93 4.42 -54.44 -53.11
CA SER A 93 3.34 -55.40 -53.44
C SER A 93 2.70 -56.08 -52.22
N GLY A 94 3.10 -55.69 -50.99
CA GLY A 94 2.70 -56.35 -49.74
C GLY A 94 3.53 -57.61 -49.40
N PHE A 95 3.66 -57.95 -48.11
CA PHE A 95 4.56 -59.00 -47.62
C PHE A 95 4.29 -60.40 -48.19
N ASP A 96 3.03 -60.74 -48.46
CA ASP A 96 2.66 -62.07 -48.96
C ASP A 96 2.84 -62.23 -50.49
N HIS A 97 3.20 -61.17 -51.21
CA HIS A 97 3.35 -61.17 -52.68
C HIS A 97 4.74 -60.73 -53.17
N LEU A 98 5.78 -60.93 -52.35
CA LEU A 98 7.17 -60.63 -52.73
C LEU A 98 7.64 -61.49 -53.91
N LYS A 99 8.36 -60.85 -54.84
CA LYS A 99 8.90 -61.46 -56.05
C LYS A 99 10.40 -61.68 -55.93
N PRO A 100 11.00 -62.56 -56.75
CA PRO A 100 12.45 -62.67 -56.85
C PRO A 100 13.10 -61.30 -57.09
N GLY A 101 14.08 -60.95 -56.26
CA GLY A 101 14.72 -59.63 -56.22
C GLY A 101 14.25 -58.72 -55.08
N ASP A 102 13.12 -59.00 -54.43
CA ASP A 102 12.63 -58.20 -53.30
C ASP A 102 13.39 -58.52 -51.99
N GLU A 103 13.62 -57.48 -51.19
CA GLU A 103 14.38 -57.55 -49.93
C GLU A 103 13.45 -57.74 -48.72
N LEU A 104 13.72 -58.74 -47.87
CA LEU A 104 13.11 -58.89 -46.55
C LEU A 104 14.16 -59.16 -45.46
N ASP A 105 13.86 -58.78 -44.24
CA ASP A 105 14.72 -58.98 -43.08
C ASP A 105 14.53 -60.38 -42.48
N VAL A 106 15.63 -61.11 -42.28
CA VAL A 106 15.65 -62.45 -41.66
C VAL A 106 16.66 -62.47 -40.50
N PRO A 107 16.59 -63.45 -39.58
CA PRO A 107 17.58 -63.59 -38.51
C PRO A 107 18.97 -63.96 -39.07
N PRO A 108 20.07 -63.58 -38.41
CA PRO A 108 21.45 -63.84 -38.85
C PRO A 108 21.81 -65.32 -39.05
N ALA A 109 21.07 -66.24 -38.44
CA ALA A 109 21.19 -67.67 -38.66
C ALA A 109 19.82 -68.37 -38.45
N PRO A 110 19.59 -69.57 -39.05
CA PRO A 110 18.42 -70.38 -38.75
C PRO A 110 18.30 -70.69 -37.26
N LEU A 111 17.10 -70.54 -36.68
CA LEU A 111 16.87 -70.80 -35.26
C LEU A 111 17.03 -72.31 -34.98
N PRO A 112 17.65 -72.74 -33.86
CA PRO A 112 17.85 -74.17 -33.58
C PRO A 112 16.49 -74.88 -33.42
N SER A 113 16.33 -76.03 -34.08
CA SER A 113 15.16 -76.89 -33.95
C SER A 113 15.19 -77.61 -32.59
N VAL A 114 14.28 -77.25 -31.69
CA VAL A 114 14.19 -77.88 -30.38
C VAL A 114 13.46 -79.22 -30.52
N ASN A 115 14.22 -80.31 -30.47
CA ASN A 115 13.72 -81.68 -30.41
C ASN A 115 13.92 -82.19 -28.98
N TRP A 116 12.84 -82.29 -28.18
CA TRP A 116 12.93 -82.80 -26.81
C TRP A 116 12.91 -84.32 -26.79
N GLN A 117 14.04 -84.94 -27.12
CA GLN A 117 14.40 -86.27 -26.62
C GLN A 117 15.33 -86.07 -25.43
N HIS A 118 14.97 -86.64 -24.28
CA HIS A 118 15.83 -86.69 -23.10
C HIS A 118 15.83 -88.11 -22.55
N ASP A 119 16.95 -88.79 -22.74
CA ASP A 119 17.28 -90.07 -22.10
C ASP A 119 17.72 -89.83 -20.65
N GLY A 120 17.07 -90.55 -19.73
CA GLY A 120 17.75 -91.32 -18.70
C GLY A 120 18.08 -90.66 -17.34
N VAL A 121 17.08 -90.54 -16.46
CA VAL A 121 17.04 -91.27 -15.16
C VAL A 121 15.56 -91.50 -14.84
N ALA A 122 15.13 -92.75 -14.74
CA ALA A 122 13.76 -93.10 -14.36
C ALA A 122 13.48 -92.75 -12.90
N PRO A 123 12.32 -92.12 -12.59
CA PRO A 123 11.55 -92.44 -11.41
C PRO A 123 10.44 -93.42 -11.80
N GLU A 124 10.28 -94.42 -10.94
CA GLU A 124 9.36 -95.55 -10.97
C GLU A 124 7.97 -95.30 -11.57
N GLU A 125 7.46 -96.33 -12.25
CA GLU A 125 6.05 -96.50 -12.61
C GLU A 125 5.13 -96.16 -11.43
N ALA A 126 4.42 -95.04 -11.54
CA ALA A 126 3.30 -94.70 -10.67
C ALA A 126 2.00 -94.61 -11.49
N ASN A 127 1.48 -95.77 -11.85
CA ASN A 127 0.04 -96.09 -11.93
C ASN A 127 -0.90 -95.06 -12.61
N GLY A 128 -0.93 -95.05 -13.96
CA GLY A 128 -1.75 -94.19 -14.83
C GLY A 128 -3.27 -94.47 -14.87
N GLU A 129 -3.81 -95.35 -14.03
CA GLU A 129 -5.27 -95.52 -13.92
C GLU A 129 -5.96 -94.38 -13.15
N LYS A 130 -5.22 -93.68 -12.28
CA LYS A 130 -5.76 -92.62 -11.39
C LYS A 130 -6.14 -91.35 -12.16
N GLU A 131 -5.31 -90.96 -13.13
CA GLU A 131 -5.46 -89.72 -13.91
C GLU A 131 -6.58 -89.85 -14.95
N ALA A 132 -6.73 -91.03 -15.55
CA ALA A 132 -7.81 -91.32 -16.50
C ALA A 132 -9.21 -91.28 -15.85
N LYS A 133 -9.34 -91.74 -14.59
CA LYS A 133 -10.62 -91.72 -13.84
C LYS A 133 -11.02 -90.29 -13.43
N ILE A 134 -10.06 -89.45 -13.06
CA ILE A 134 -10.28 -88.01 -12.76
C ILE A 134 -10.69 -87.25 -14.03
N ALA A 135 -10.06 -87.56 -15.18
CA ALA A 135 -10.47 -87.00 -16.47
C ALA A 135 -11.90 -87.41 -16.88
N GLY A 136 -12.33 -88.64 -16.54
CA GLY A 136 -13.71 -89.10 -16.76
C GLY A 136 -14.76 -88.31 -15.97
N PHE A 137 -14.53 -88.04 -14.68
CA PHE A 137 -15.42 -87.21 -13.88
C PHE A 137 -15.43 -85.74 -14.34
N ALA A 138 -14.25 -85.20 -14.66
CA ALA A 138 -14.11 -83.83 -15.15
C ALA A 138 -14.81 -83.61 -16.50
N SER A 139 -14.80 -84.60 -17.40
CA SER A 139 -15.49 -84.51 -18.70
C SER A 139 -17.03 -84.56 -18.58
N GLN A 140 -17.57 -85.36 -17.65
CA GLN A 140 -19.02 -85.37 -17.36
C GLN A 140 -19.50 -84.08 -16.68
N ALA A 141 -18.75 -83.58 -15.69
CA ALA A 141 -19.02 -82.28 -15.07
C ALA A 141 -18.92 -81.14 -16.09
N GLY A 142 -17.97 -81.23 -17.03
CA GLY A 142 -17.82 -80.26 -18.11
C GLY A 142 -18.98 -80.25 -19.11
N SER A 143 -19.50 -81.42 -19.45
CA SER A 143 -20.67 -81.58 -20.31
C SER A 143 -21.94 -81.00 -19.65
N PHE A 144 -22.12 -81.21 -18.34
CA PHE A 144 -23.21 -80.63 -17.54
C PHE A 144 -23.20 -79.10 -17.52
N MET A 145 -22.02 -78.49 -17.42
CA MET A 145 -21.87 -77.04 -17.38
C MET A 145 -22.02 -76.38 -18.76
N ALA A 146 -21.66 -77.08 -19.85
CA ALA A 146 -21.74 -76.58 -21.22
C ALA A 146 -23.16 -76.58 -21.80
N SER A 147 -24.05 -77.43 -21.28
CA SER A 147 -25.37 -77.68 -21.88
C SER A 147 -26.54 -76.87 -21.31
N ASN A 148 -26.29 -75.75 -20.62
CA ASN A 148 -27.32 -74.90 -20.00
C ASN A 148 -28.26 -75.74 -19.09
N PRO A 149 -27.79 -76.19 -17.92
CA PRO A 149 -28.35 -77.34 -17.20
C PRO A 149 -29.82 -77.13 -16.84
N ASP A 150 -30.69 -78.00 -17.35
CA ASP A 150 -32.09 -78.11 -16.96
C ASP A 150 -32.28 -79.26 -15.93
N SER A 151 -33.51 -79.48 -15.49
CA SER A 151 -33.85 -80.57 -14.57
C SER A 151 -33.50 -81.96 -15.12
N LYS A 152 -33.33 -82.11 -16.45
CA LYS A 152 -32.98 -83.38 -17.11
C LYS A 152 -31.47 -83.65 -17.07
N ALA A 153 -30.63 -82.61 -17.20
CA ALA A 153 -29.18 -82.71 -17.04
C ALA A 153 -28.78 -83.11 -15.61
N ALA A 154 -29.46 -82.57 -14.60
CA ALA A 154 -29.26 -82.95 -13.19
C ALA A 154 -29.67 -84.41 -12.91
N ALA A 155 -30.78 -84.86 -13.48
CA ALA A 155 -31.22 -86.26 -13.39
C ALA A 155 -30.26 -87.23 -14.12
N ALA A 156 -29.59 -86.80 -15.19
CA ALA A 156 -28.58 -87.59 -15.88
C ALA A 156 -27.28 -87.75 -15.06
N LEU A 157 -26.82 -86.66 -14.41
CA LEU A 157 -25.68 -86.71 -13.49
C LEU A 157 -25.97 -87.64 -12.29
N ALA A 158 -27.17 -87.51 -11.69
CA ALA A 158 -27.61 -88.34 -10.57
C ALA A 158 -27.76 -89.83 -10.95
N ARG A 159 -28.26 -90.13 -12.17
CA ARG A 159 -28.31 -91.50 -12.69
C ARG A 159 -26.92 -92.09 -12.93
N GLY A 160 -25.98 -91.32 -13.48
CA GLY A 160 -24.59 -91.75 -13.71
C GLY A 160 -23.85 -92.11 -12.41
N MET A 161 -24.15 -91.41 -11.31
CA MET A 161 -23.62 -91.74 -9.98
C MET A 161 -24.28 -93.00 -9.38
N ALA A 162 -25.58 -93.23 -9.66
CA ALA A 162 -26.36 -94.34 -9.11
C ALA A 162 -26.17 -95.69 -9.83
N THR A 163 -25.69 -95.71 -11.08
CA THR A 163 -25.54 -96.95 -11.88
C THR A 163 -24.17 -97.64 -11.78
N SER A 164 -23.31 -97.24 -10.85
CA SER A 164 -21.98 -97.86 -10.73
C SER A 164 -21.96 -99.04 -9.74
N GLU A 165 -22.07 -100.26 -10.25
CA GLU A 165 -21.54 -101.44 -9.57
C GLU A 165 -20.00 -101.42 -9.60
N VAL A 166 -19.39 -100.59 -8.76
CA VAL A 166 -17.94 -100.61 -8.52
C VAL A 166 -17.70 -100.69 -7.01
N ASN A 167 -17.93 -101.88 -6.46
CA ASN A 167 -17.81 -102.17 -5.03
C ASN A 167 -16.40 -102.68 -4.67
N ALA A 168 -15.93 -102.28 -3.50
CA ALA A 168 -14.64 -102.57 -2.84
C ALA A 168 -13.44 -101.65 -3.16
N GLU A 169 -12.88 -101.61 -4.37
CA GLU A 169 -11.59 -100.90 -4.60
C GLU A 169 -11.71 -99.37 -4.71
N ILE A 170 -12.82 -98.85 -5.26
CA ILE A 170 -13.09 -97.40 -5.29
C ILE A 170 -13.45 -96.86 -3.90
N GLN A 171 -14.04 -97.67 -3.02
CA GLN A 171 -14.27 -97.27 -1.62
C GLN A 171 -12.97 -97.12 -0.82
N GLN A 172 -11.90 -97.82 -1.21
CA GLN A 172 -10.58 -97.70 -0.59
C GLN A 172 -9.80 -96.49 -1.14
N TRP A 173 -9.96 -96.16 -2.43
CA TRP A 173 -9.40 -94.95 -3.04
C TRP A 173 -10.19 -93.67 -2.75
N LEU A 174 -11.49 -93.72 -2.48
CA LEU A 174 -12.31 -92.58 -2.02
C LEU A 174 -12.50 -92.54 -0.51
N GLY A 175 -12.05 -93.58 0.20
CA GLY A 175 -12.28 -93.84 1.63
C GLY A 175 -11.78 -92.76 2.59
N SER A 176 -10.87 -91.90 2.13
CA SER A 176 -10.27 -90.80 2.90
C SER A 176 -10.44 -89.42 2.28
N TYR A 177 -11.34 -89.23 1.30
CA TYR A 177 -11.25 -88.09 0.39
C TYR A 177 -12.47 -87.16 0.37
N GLY A 178 -12.76 -86.44 1.44
CA GLY A 178 -13.46 -85.14 1.36
C GLY A 178 -14.96 -85.18 1.01
N THR A 179 -15.47 -84.10 0.40
CA THR A 179 -16.92 -83.89 0.18
C THR A 179 -17.18 -83.25 -1.16
N ALA A 180 -18.13 -83.82 -1.91
CA ALA A 180 -18.65 -83.26 -3.15
C ALA A 180 -20.09 -82.77 -2.94
N ARG A 181 -20.42 -81.57 -3.43
CA ARG A 181 -21.77 -81.01 -3.34
C ARG A 181 -22.25 -80.54 -4.70
N VAL A 182 -23.47 -80.94 -5.05
CA VAL A 182 -24.23 -80.36 -6.16
C VAL A 182 -25.35 -79.52 -5.57
N GLN A 183 -25.41 -78.24 -5.94
CA GLN A 183 -26.44 -77.30 -5.50
C GLN A 183 -27.18 -76.73 -6.70
N LEU A 184 -28.52 -76.74 -6.61
CA LEU A 184 -29.42 -76.15 -7.58
C LEU A 184 -30.38 -75.21 -6.84
N ASP A 185 -30.39 -73.93 -7.22
CA ASP A 185 -31.28 -72.93 -6.62
C ASP A 185 -32.22 -72.34 -7.67
N ALA A 186 -33.50 -72.25 -7.34
CA ALA A 186 -34.54 -71.66 -8.17
C ALA A 186 -35.20 -70.45 -7.49
N ASP A 187 -35.69 -69.52 -8.30
CA ASP A 187 -36.48 -68.39 -7.81
C ASP A 187 -37.94 -68.77 -7.55
N LYS A 188 -38.75 -67.79 -7.11
CA LYS A 188 -40.20 -67.93 -6.88
C LYS A 188 -40.99 -68.41 -8.12
N ASN A 189 -40.44 -68.26 -9.32
CA ASN A 189 -41.06 -68.69 -10.57
C ASN A 189 -40.56 -70.08 -11.02
N LEU A 190 -39.80 -70.78 -10.16
CA LEU A 190 -39.16 -72.06 -10.44
C LEU A 190 -38.15 -72.00 -11.61
N SER A 191 -37.63 -70.81 -11.92
CA SER A 191 -36.55 -70.64 -12.89
C SER A 191 -35.21 -70.92 -12.20
N LEU A 192 -34.38 -71.78 -12.81
CA LEU A 192 -33.04 -72.08 -12.29
C LEU A 192 -32.17 -70.82 -12.33
N LYS A 193 -31.70 -70.38 -11.15
CA LYS A 193 -30.86 -69.18 -11.00
C LYS A 193 -29.41 -69.50 -10.69
N ASN A 194 -29.16 -70.64 -10.04
CA ASN A 194 -27.82 -71.09 -9.70
C ASN A 194 -27.69 -72.60 -9.92
N SER A 195 -26.60 -72.99 -10.57
CA SER A 195 -26.16 -74.38 -10.66
C SER A 195 -24.69 -74.44 -10.27
N GLN A 196 -24.36 -75.22 -9.24
CA GLN A 196 -23.05 -75.22 -8.62
C GLN A 196 -22.59 -76.64 -8.31
N LEU A 197 -21.32 -76.91 -8.61
CA LEU A 197 -20.59 -78.10 -8.18
C LEU A 197 -19.39 -77.66 -7.33
N ASP A 198 -19.35 -78.11 -6.09
CA ASP A 198 -18.24 -77.91 -5.17
C ASP A 198 -17.55 -79.23 -4.86
N LEU A 199 -16.23 -79.21 -4.72
CA LEU A 199 -15.41 -80.34 -4.33
C LEU A 199 -14.36 -79.90 -3.31
N LEU A 200 -14.37 -80.51 -2.12
CA LEU A 200 -13.33 -80.38 -1.12
C LEU A 200 -12.53 -81.67 -1.02
N LEU A 201 -11.20 -81.53 -1.07
CA LEU A 201 -10.25 -82.62 -0.98
C LEU A 201 -9.30 -82.40 0.19
N PRO A 202 -9.23 -83.34 1.16
CA PRO A 202 -8.24 -83.29 2.24
C PRO A 202 -6.84 -83.54 1.63
N LEU A 203 -5.92 -82.61 1.86
CA LEU A 203 -4.52 -82.73 1.46
C LEU A 203 -3.68 -83.37 2.58
N HIS A 204 -3.99 -83.05 3.83
CA HIS A 204 -3.36 -83.60 5.02
C HIS A 204 -4.38 -83.73 6.15
N ASP A 205 -4.62 -84.94 6.63
CA ASP A 205 -5.71 -85.24 7.55
C ASP A 205 -5.20 -85.96 8.81
N GLN A 206 -5.20 -85.27 9.95
CA GLN A 206 -4.81 -85.78 11.26
C GLN A 206 -5.89 -85.50 12.29
N GLN A 207 -6.01 -86.28 13.37
CA GLN A 207 -7.10 -86.12 14.36
C GLN A 207 -7.41 -84.66 14.76
N LYS A 208 -6.39 -83.85 15.06
CA LYS A 208 -6.55 -82.43 15.47
C LYS A 208 -6.42 -81.40 14.35
N GLN A 209 -6.14 -81.80 13.11
CA GLN A 209 -5.87 -80.85 12.02
C GLN A 209 -6.25 -81.40 10.65
N LEU A 210 -6.91 -80.57 9.84
CA LEU A 210 -7.22 -80.85 8.44
C LEU A 210 -6.68 -79.71 7.57
N ILE A 211 -5.82 -80.02 6.61
CA ILE A 211 -5.46 -79.13 5.51
C ILE A 211 -6.19 -79.62 4.27
N PHE A 212 -6.87 -78.73 3.56
CA PHE A 212 -7.69 -79.10 2.41
C PHE A 212 -7.56 -78.09 1.27
N THR A 213 -7.91 -78.55 0.06
CA THR A 213 -8.19 -77.70 -1.09
C THR A 213 -9.67 -77.80 -1.45
N GLN A 214 -10.27 -76.71 -1.91
CA GLN A 214 -11.66 -76.68 -2.36
C GLN A 214 -11.74 -76.01 -3.72
N GLY A 215 -12.31 -76.69 -4.69
CA GLY A 215 -12.63 -76.17 -6.01
C GLY A 215 -14.14 -76.08 -6.19
N SER A 216 -14.61 -75.06 -6.90
CA SER A 216 -16.00 -75.00 -7.34
C SER A 216 -16.13 -74.43 -8.73
N ILE A 217 -17.12 -74.93 -9.47
CA ILE A 217 -17.55 -74.37 -10.74
C ILE A 217 -19.05 -74.14 -10.66
N HIS A 218 -19.49 -72.95 -11.05
CA HIS A 218 -20.91 -72.59 -10.97
C HIS A 218 -21.30 -71.61 -12.08
N ARG A 219 -22.61 -71.59 -12.36
CA ARG A 219 -23.24 -70.65 -13.28
C ARG A 219 -24.34 -69.90 -12.54
N THR A 220 -24.25 -68.57 -12.54
CA THR A 220 -25.21 -67.66 -11.91
C THR A 220 -25.31 -66.40 -12.75
N ASP A 221 -26.53 -65.88 -12.96
CA ASP A 221 -26.78 -64.66 -13.76
C ASP A 221 -26.06 -64.65 -15.14
N ASP A 222 -26.18 -65.76 -15.86
CA ASP A 222 -25.53 -66.02 -17.16
C ASP A 222 -23.99 -66.05 -17.17
N ARG A 223 -23.34 -65.98 -16.00
CA ARG A 223 -21.89 -65.98 -15.85
C ARG A 223 -21.39 -67.33 -15.35
N ALA A 224 -20.43 -67.91 -16.07
CA ALA A 224 -19.68 -69.07 -15.62
C ALA A 224 -18.52 -68.60 -14.73
N GLN A 225 -18.42 -69.16 -13.54
CA GLN A 225 -17.45 -68.77 -12.52
C GLN A 225 -16.77 -70.01 -11.95
N ALA A 226 -15.47 -69.88 -11.66
CA ALA A 226 -14.67 -70.90 -11.02
C ALA A 226 -14.02 -70.34 -9.75
N ASN A 227 -13.92 -71.16 -8.71
CA ASN A 227 -13.26 -70.80 -7.46
C ASN A 227 -12.28 -71.90 -7.09
N LEU A 228 -11.15 -71.49 -6.52
CA LEU A 228 -10.17 -72.40 -5.96
C LEU A 228 -9.67 -71.83 -4.63
N GLY A 229 -9.70 -72.64 -3.58
CA GLY A 229 -9.24 -72.24 -2.28
C GLY A 229 -8.43 -73.29 -1.55
N LEU A 230 -7.68 -72.82 -0.57
CA LEU A 230 -6.92 -73.62 0.38
C LEU A 230 -7.40 -73.27 1.78
N GLY A 231 -7.52 -74.27 2.65
CA GLY A 231 -7.95 -74.06 4.02
C GLY A 231 -7.27 -74.98 5.00
N ILE A 232 -7.27 -74.54 6.25
CA ILE A 232 -6.77 -75.28 7.40
C ILE A 232 -7.80 -75.22 8.51
N ARG A 233 -8.09 -76.35 9.13
CA ARG A 233 -9.00 -76.49 10.28
C ARG A 233 -8.27 -77.16 11.43
N HIS A 234 -8.40 -76.60 12.61
CA HIS A 234 -7.88 -77.14 13.86
C HIS A 234 -9.03 -77.60 14.74
N PHE A 235 -8.99 -78.84 15.21
CA PHE A 235 -10.03 -79.47 16.01
C PHE A 235 -9.56 -79.63 17.45
N ALA A 236 -10.34 -79.04 18.37
CA ALA A 236 -10.27 -79.27 19.81
C ALA A 236 -11.49 -80.10 20.25
N ASP A 237 -11.54 -80.49 21.53
CA ASP A 237 -12.57 -81.41 22.03
C ASP A 237 -14.01 -80.88 21.89
N SER A 238 -14.19 -79.55 21.88
CA SER A 238 -15.51 -78.91 21.89
C SER A 238 -15.74 -77.89 20.77
N PHE A 239 -14.75 -77.64 19.92
CA PHE A 239 -14.84 -76.69 18.81
C PHE A 239 -13.84 -76.98 17.69
N MET A 240 -14.10 -76.41 16.51
CA MET A 240 -13.16 -76.32 15.40
C MET A 240 -12.95 -74.86 15.04
N ALA A 241 -11.70 -74.46 14.81
CA ALA A 241 -11.36 -73.16 14.24
C ALA A 241 -10.59 -73.32 12.93
N GLY A 242 -10.98 -72.58 11.89
CA GLY A 242 -10.41 -72.69 10.56
C GLY A 242 -10.13 -71.35 9.90
N ILE A 243 -9.18 -71.35 8.97
CA ILE A 243 -8.90 -70.22 8.08
C ILE A 243 -8.81 -70.76 6.66
N ASN A 244 -9.39 -70.03 5.71
CA ASN A 244 -9.35 -70.37 4.30
C ASN A 244 -9.07 -69.13 3.43
N THR A 245 -8.54 -69.37 2.24
CA THR A 245 -8.31 -68.36 1.21
C THR A 245 -8.79 -68.90 -0.13
N PHE A 246 -9.39 -68.04 -0.95
CA PHE A 246 -9.95 -68.39 -2.25
C PHE A 246 -9.50 -67.40 -3.32
N LEU A 247 -9.27 -67.91 -4.52
CA LEU A 247 -9.21 -67.16 -5.76
C LEU A 247 -10.47 -67.50 -6.55
N ASP A 248 -11.26 -66.48 -6.83
CA ASP A 248 -12.46 -66.57 -7.66
C ASP A 248 -12.16 -65.93 -9.02
N TYR A 249 -12.58 -66.60 -10.09
CA TYR A 249 -12.44 -66.11 -11.45
C TYR A 249 -13.75 -66.25 -12.20
N ASP A 250 -14.22 -65.13 -12.74
CA ASP A 250 -15.34 -65.07 -13.67
C ASP A 250 -14.83 -65.32 -15.09
N LEU A 251 -15.18 -66.49 -15.62
CA LEU A 251 -14.78 -66.94 -16.96
C LEU A 251 -15.51 -66.14 -18.05
N SER A 252 -16.73 -65.67 -17.77
CA SER A 252 -17.57 -64.94 -18.74
C SER A 252 -17.23 -63.45 -18.84
N ARG A 253 -16.72 -62.82 -17.77
CA ARG A 253 -16.37 -61.39 -17.75
C ARG A 253 -14.87 -61.11 -17.52
N SER A 254 -14.06 -62.16 -17.30
CA SER A 254 -12.63 -62.04 -17.01
C SER A 254 -12.32 -61.16 -15.79
N HIS A 255 -13.07 -61.37 -14.70
CA HIS A 255 -12.84 -60.70 -13.40
C HIS A 255 -12.30 -61.66 -12.37
N ALA A 256 -11.26 -61.25 -11.65
CA ALA A 256 -10.65 -62.00 -10.55
C ALA A 256 -10.92 -61.34 -9.20
N ARG A 257 -11.20 -62.15 -8.18
CA ARG A 257 -11.44 -61.73 -6.78
C ARG A 257 -10.70 -62.67 -5.83
N SER A 258 -10.14 -62.13 -4.76
CA SER A 258 -9.60 -62.91 -3.65
C SER A 258 -10.58 -62.91 -2.49
N GLY A 259 -10.75 -64.06 -1.84
CA GLY A 259 -11.53 -64.21 -0.62
C GLY A 259 -10.65 -64.71 0.52
N ILE A 260 -10.90 -64.24 1.74
CA ILE A 260 -10.30 -64.78 2.96
C ILE A 260 -11.43 -65.07 3.94
N GLY A 261 -11.48 -66.29 4.47
CA GLY A 261 -12.51 -66.74 5.40
C GLY A 261 -11.93 -67.24 6.72
N MET A 262 -12.71 -67.06 7.79
CA MET A 262 -12.47 -67.67 9.09
C MET A 262 -13.71 -68.50 9.48
N GLU A 263 -13.48 -69.65 10.08
CA GLU A 263 -14.50 -70.63 10.48
C GLU A 263 -14.39 -70.87 12.00
N TYR A 264 -15.53 -70.90 12.69
CA TYR A 264 -15.63 -71.34 14.09
C TYR A 264 -16.87 -72.22 14.27
N TRP A 265 -16.67 -73.51 14.49
CA TRP A 265 -17.74 -74.50 14.55
C TRP A 265 -17.77 -75.20 15.91
N ARG A 266 -18.96 -75.62 16.32
CA ARG A 266 -19.19 -76.57 17.42
C ARG A 266 -20.24 -77.58 16.95
N ASP A 267 -20.52 -78.60 17.76
CA ASP A 267 -21.63 -79.49 17.47
C ASP A 267 -22.92 -78.66 17.27
N PHE A 268 -23.63 -78.93 16.18
CA PHE A 268 -24.89 -78.27 15.79
C PHE A 268 -24.81 -76.77 15.45
N ILE A 269 -23.63 -76.14 15.40
CA ILE A 269 -23.50 -74.72 15.02
C ILE A 269 -22.22 -74.43 14.23
N LYS A 270 -22.38 -73.66 13.16
CA LYS A 270 -21.28 -73.16 12.33
C LYS A 270 -21.37 -71.65 12.19
N LEU A 271 -20.26 -70.98 12.45
CA LEU A 271 -20.07 -69.58 12.17
C LEU A 271 -18.93 -69.41 11.17
N SER A 272 -19.16 -68.61 10.13
CA SER A 272 -18.16 -68.26 9.13
C SER A 272 -18.17 -66.76 8.88
N THR A 273 -16.99 -66.18 8.69
CA THR A 273 -16.83 -64.77 8.32
C THR A 273 -15.91 -64.68 7.12
N ASN A 274 -16.34 -64.01 6.05
CA ASN A 274 -15.60 -63.95 4.80
C ASN A 274 -15.40 -62.51 4.34
N GLY A 275 -14.19 -62.17 3.88
CA GLY A 275 -13.87 -60.92 3.21
C GLY A 275 -13.58 -61.14 1.73
N TYR A 276 -14.01 -60.21 0.89
CA TYR A 276 -13.92 -60.28 -0.57
C TYR A 276 -13.23 -59.03 -1.14
N TYR A 277 -12.18 -59.24 -1.93
CA TYR A 277 -11.35 -58.19 -2.49
C TYR A 277 -11.16 -58.37 -3.99
N GLY A 278 -11.59 -57.39 -4.78
CA GLY A 278 -11.40 -57.37 -6.22
C GLY A 278 -9.93 -57.26 -6.60
N LEU A 279 -9.46 -58.15 -7.47
CA LEU A 279 -8.10 -58.13 -8.03
C LEU A 279 -8.07 -57.48 -9.42
N THR A 280 -9.22 -57.41 -10.10
CA THR A 280 -9.34 -56.82 -11.43
C THR A 280 -9.81 -55.38 -11.36
N ASN A 281 -9.13 -54.50 -12.10
CA ASN A 281 -9.49 -53.09 -12.23
C ASN A 281 -10.72 -52.89 -13.14
N TRP A 282 -11.21 -51.64 -13.18
CA TRP A 282 -12.32 -51.24 -14.06
C TRP A 282 -12.08 -51.62 -15.53
N LYS A 283 -12.97 -52.45 -16.06
CA LYS A 283 -13.03 -52.83 -17.48
C LYS A 283 -14.34 -52.36 -18.10
N ASN A 284 -14.41 -52.24 -19.42
CA ASN A 284 -15.67 -51.89 -20.07
C ASN A 284 -16.72 -52.96 -19.77
N SER A 285 -17.92 -52.52 -19.42
CA SER A 285 -19.00 -53.44 -19.11
C SER A 285 -19.71 -53.88 -20.39
N PRO A 286 -19.88 -55.19 -20.63
CA PRO A 286 -20.75 -55.70 -21.68
C PRO A 286 -22.25 -55.61 -21.30
N ASP A 287 -22.60 -55.35 -20.03
CA ASP A 287 -23.99 -55.24 -19.59
C ASP A 287 -24.60 -53.87 -19.88
N PHE A 288 -23.80 -52.79 -19.86
CA PHE A 288 -24.30 -51.43 -20.05
C PHE A 288 -23.37 -50.61 -20.94
N GLN A 289 -23.94 -49.96 -21.97
CA GLN A 289 -23.21 -49.04 -22.85
C GLN A 289 -22.65 -47.85 -22.05
N ASP A 290 -21.40 -47.50 -22.30
CA ASP A 290 -20.67 -46.42 -21.63
C ASP A 290 -20.51 -46.61 -20.12
N TYR A 291 -20.50 -47.85 -19.63
CA TYR A 291 -20.12 -48.18 -18.25
C TYR A 291 -18.83 -48.99 -18.22
N LYS A 292 -18.18 -48.91 -17.07
CA LYS A 292 -17.16 -49.86 -16.64
C LYS A 292 -17.68 -50.70 -15.49
N GLU A 293 -17.13 -51.89 -15.33
CA GLU A 293 -17.40 -52.82 -14.24
C GLU A 293 -16.11 -53.38 -13.62
N ARG A 294 -16.19 -53.81 -12.35
CA ARG A 294 -15.14 -54.52 -11.62
C ARG A 294 -15.75 -55.31 -10.45
N PRO A 295 -15.04 -56.26 -9.81
CA PRO A 295 -15.50 -56.86 -8.56
C PRO A 295 -15.68 -55.83 -7.46
N ALA A 296 -16.81 -55.89 -6.76
CA ALA A 296 -17.07 -55.09 -5.58
C ALA A 296 -16.36 -55.70 -4.37
N ASN A 297 -15.75 -54.83 -3.56
CA ASN A 297 -15.20 -55.25 -2.27
C ASN A 297 -16.33 -55.38 -1.25
N GLY A 298 -16.25 -56.39 -0.39
CA GLY A 298 -17.28 -56.62 0.61
C GLY A 298 -16.91 -57.71 1.60
N TRP A 299 -17.85 -58.05 2.46
CA TRP A 299 -17.70 -59.11 3.45
C TRP A 299 -19.06 -59.67 3.84
N ASP A 300 -19.06 -60.88 4.40
CA ASP A 300 -20.22 -61.49 5.00
C ASP A 300 -19.93 -62.22 6.31
N ILE A 301 -20.99 -62.39 7.10
CA ILE A 301 -21.04 -63.25 8.29
C ILE A 301 -22.18 -64.23 8.07
N ARG A 302 -21.91 -65.51 8.29
CA ARG A 302 -22.83 -66.61 8.01
C ARG A 302 -22.93 -67.53 9.19
N THR A 303 -24.15 -67.86 9.58
CA THR A 303 -24.44 -68.72 10.71
C THR A 303 -25.40 -69.82 10.27
N GLU A 304 -25.03 -71.07 10.52
CA GLU A 304 -25.91 -72.23 10.39
C GLU A 304 -26.02 -72.91 11.75
N ALA A 305 -27.25 -73.18 12.18
CA ALA A 305 -27.52 -73.87 13.44
C ALA A 305 -28.60 -74.92 13.25
N TRP A 306 -28.47 -76.05 13.94
CA TRP A 306 -29.46 -77.14 13.92
C TRP A 306 -29.98 -77.39 15.32
N LEU A 307 -31.25 -77.78 15.44
CA LEU A 307 -31.83 -78.11 16.74
C LEU A 307 -31.29 -79.46 17.21
N PRO A 308 -30.62 -79.59 18.38
CA PRO A 308 -30.11 -80.89 18.83
C PRO A 308 -31.20 -81.95 19.01
N ALA A 309 -32.40 -81.53 19.44
CA ALA A 309 -33.57 -82.40 19.56
C ALA A 309 -34.23 -82.74 18.20
N MET A 310 -33.94 -81.98 17.14
CA MET A 310 -34.46 -82.18 15.79
C MET A 310 -33.36 -81.88 14.75
N PRO A 311 -32.34 -82.76 14.61
CA PRO A 311 -31.13 -82.50 13.82
C PRO A 311 -31.39 -82.34 12.31
N HIS A 312 -32.58 -82.78 11.87
CA HIS A 312 -33.08 -82.61 10.51
C HIS A 312 -33.45 -81.17 10.16
N LEU A 313 -33.75 -80.33 11.14
CA LEU A 313 -34.18 -78.95 10.93
C LEU A 313 -33.07 -77.98 11.33
N GLY A 314 -32.69 -77.10 10.40
CA GLY A 314 -31.69 -76.07 10.60
C GLY A 314 -32.18 -74.67 10.25
N THR A 315 -31.53 -73.67 10.84
CA THR A 315 -31.73 -72.26 10.57
C THR A 315 -30.44 -71.67 10.01
N LYS A 316 -30.58 -70.77 9.03
CA LYS A 316 -29.47 -70.06 8.41
C LYS A 316 -29.69 -68.56 8.54
N LEU A 317 -28.65 -67.83 8.95
CA LEU A 317 -28.65 -66.39 9.04
C LEU A 317 -27.37 -65.83 8.44
N ASN A 318 -27.49 -65.06 7.36
CA ASN A 318 -26.36 -64.43 6.68
C ASN A 318 -26.55 -62.92 6.62
N TYR A 319 -25.50 -62.16 6.92
CA TYR A 319 -25.45 -60.73 6.69
C TYR A 319 -24.27 -60.40 5.78
N GLU A 320 -24.49 -59.62 4.73
CA GLU A 320 -23.47 -59.24 3.77
C GLU A 320 -23.49 -57.74 3.46
N LYS A 321 -22.31 -57.15 3.25
CA LYS A 321 -22.10 -55.74 2.95
C LYS A 321 -21.07 -55.59 1.84
N TYR A 322 -21.40 -54.79 0.83
CA TYR A 322 -20.48 -54.42 -0.24
C TYR A 322 -20.34 -52.91 -0.37
N TYR A 323 -19.21 -52.47 -0.93
CA TYR A 323 -18.84 -51.06 -1.06
C TYR A 323 -18.70 -50.66 -2.52
N GLY A 324 -19.26 -49.49 -2.86
CA GLY A 324 -19.25 -48.93 -4.21
C GLY A 324 -20.43 -48.00 -4.48
N ASN A 325 -20.36 -47.25 -5.58
CA ASN A 325 -21.42 -46.31 -5.96
C ASN A 325 -22.60 -46.99 -6.66
N GLU A 326 -22.33 -47.98 -7.52
CA GLU A 326 -23.34 -48.77 -8.22
C GLU A 326 -23.02 -50.27 -8.12
N VAL A 327 -23.26 -50.86 -6.96
CA VAL A 327 -22.99 -52.28 -6.69
C VAL A 327 -24.23 -53.13 -6.98
N ALA A 328 -24.05 -54.21 -7.74
CA ALA A 328 -25.11 -55.13 -8.17
C ALA A 328 -25.34 -56.29 -7.18
N LEU A 329 -25.67 -55.97 -5.92
CA LEU A 329 -25.91 -56.99 -4.89
C LEU A 329 -27.22 -57.78 -5.10
N PHE A 330 -28.22 -57.14 -5.71
CA PHE A 330 -29.54 -57.72 -6.02
C PHE A 330 -29.74 -57.87 -7.55
N GLY A 331 -28.65 -58.18 -8.26
CA GLY A 331 -28.61 -58.25 -9.72
C GLY A 331 -28.24 -56.92 -10.39
N LYS A 332 -27.84 -57.01 -11.66
CA LYS A 332 -27.28 -55.88 -12.43
C LYS A 332 -28.25 -54.73 -12.68
N ASP A 333 -29.55 -54.96 -12.65
CA ASP A 333 -30.57 -53.91 -12.88
C ASP A 333 -30.91 -53.14 -11.59
N ASN A 334 -30.57 -53.70 -10.42
CA ASN A 334 -30.85 -53.13 -9.11
C ASN A 334 -29.57 -52.64 -8.43
N ARG A 335 -28.77 -51.83 -9.14
CA ARG A 335 -27.49 -51.31 -8.62
C ARG A 335 -27.71 -50.27 -7.54
N GLN A 336 -26.94 -50.36 -6.47
CA GLN A 336 -27.12 -49.55 -5.27
C GLN A 336 -25.80 -49.06 -4.71
N LYS A 337 -25.85 -47.92 -4.01
CA LYS A 337 -24.69 -47.38 -3.29
C LYS A 337 -24.52 -48.12 -1.98
N ASN A 338 -23.35 -48.72 -1.78
CA ASN A 338 -22.96 -49.47 -0.59
C ASN A 338 -24.08 -50.40 -0.07
N PRO A 339 -24.57 -51.37 -0.86
CA PRO A 339 -25.71 -52.19 -0.48
C PRO A 339 -25.36 -53.19 0.63
N HIS A 340 -26.38 -53.61 1.35
CA HIS A 340 -26.30 -54.70 2.32
C HIS A 340 -27.49 -55.65 2.13
N ALA A 341 -27.35 -56.89 2.60
CA ALA A 341 -28.43 -57.84 2.63
C ALA A 341 -28.41 -58.70 3.91
N LEU A 342 -29.59 -59.01 4.42
CA LEU A 342 -29.84 -59.98 5.48
C LEU A 342 -30.62 -61.15 4.86
N THR A 343 -30.08 -62.36 4.97
CA THR A 343 -30.73 -63.60 4.52
C THR A 343 -31.09 -64.44 5.72
N ALA A 344 -32.37 -64.79 5.85
CA ALA A 344 -32.86 -65.75 6.83
C ALA A 344 -33.44 -66.97 6.10
N GLY A 345 -33.06 -68.17 6.53
CA GLY A 345 -33.50 -69.40 5.87
C GLY A 345 -33.75 -70.56 6.82
N LEU A 346 -34.56 -71.50 6.36
CA LEU A 346 -34.82 -72.79 6.99
C LEU A 346 -34.26 -73.90 6.09
N THR A 347 -33.61 -74.89 6.70
CA THR A 347 -33.08 -76.06 6.01
C THR A 347 -33.68 -77.34 6.59
N LEU A 348 -34.08 -78.27 5.72
CA LEU A 348 -34.55 -79.60 6.08
C LEU A 348 -33.62 -80.63 5.44
N THR A 349 -33.00 -81.47 6.25
CA THR A 349 -32.12 -82.56 5.81
C THR A 349 -32.72 -83.90 6.25
N PRO A 350 -33.55 -84.55 5.42
CA PRO A 350 -34.18 -85.83 5.77
C PRO A 350 -33.17 -86.95 6.04
N PHE A 351 -32.07 -86.95 5.28
CA PHE A 351 -30.92 -87.85 5.40
C PHE A 351 -29.66 -87.11 4.88
N PRO A 352 -28.43 -87.51 5.27
CA PRO A 352 -27.21 -86.73 5.00
C PRO A 352 -26.99 -86.32 3.54
N LEU A 353 -27.40 -87.14 2.58
CA LEU A 353 -27.23 -86.89 1.15
C LEU A 353 -28.09 -85.73 0.62
N LEU A 354 -29.24 -85.41 1.22
CA LEU A 354 -30.17 -84.42 0.68
C LEU A 354 -30.51 -83.33 1.69
N THR A 355 -30.36 -82.07 1.29
CA THR A 355 -30.83 -80.91 2.04
C THR A 355 -31.70 -80.02 1.15
N VAL A 356 -32.87 -79.65 1.65
CA VAL A 356 -33.79 -78.70 1.01
C VAL A 356 -33.77 -77.42 1.82
N SER A 357 -33.67 -76.27 1.17
CA SER A 357 -33.64 -74.96 1.82
C SER A 357 -34.71 -74.02 1.28
N THR A 358 -35.23 -73.17 2.15
CA THR A 358 -36.00 -71.98 1.76
C THR A 358 -35.37 -70.77 2.42
N GLU A 359 -35.03 -69.76 1.62
CA GLU A 359 -34.29 -68.59 2.06
C GLU A 359 -34.99 -67.31 1.60
N ARG A 360 -35.10 -66.33 2.49
CA ARG A 360 -35.55 -64.97 2.18
C ARG A 360 -34.43 -63.99 2.44
N ARG A 361 -34.02 -63.30 1.38
CA ARG A 361 -32.99 -62.25 1.39
C ARG A 361 -33.64 -60.89 1.27
N GLN A 362 -33.36 -59.99 2.21
CA GLN A 362 -33.83 -58.60 2.22
C GLN A 362 -32.63 -57.65 2.20
N GLY A 363 -32.75 -56.50 1.54
CA GLY A 363 -31.67 -55.51 1.52
C GLY A 363 -32.16 -54.08 1.41
N SER A 364 -31.22 -53.18 1.11
CA SER A 364 -31.49 -51.75 0.93
C SER A 364 -32.63 -51.48 -0.07
N LYS A 365 -33.43 -50.42 0.19
CA LYS A 365 -34.54 -49.93 -0.65
C LYS A 365 -35.65 -50.98 -0.92
N ASP A 366 -36.11 -51.66 0.14
CA ASP A 366 -37.20 -52.65 0.09
C ASP A 366 -37.00 -53.81 -0.89
N MET A 367 -35.75 -54.04 -1.32
CA MET A 367 -35.39 -55.15 -2.19
C MET A 367 -35.50 -56.48 -1.44
N SER A 368 -36.23 -57.45 -2.00
CA SER A 368 -36.30 -58.79 -1.43
C SER A 368 -36.37 -59.89 -2.48
N ASN A 369 -35.65 -60.99 -2.23
CA ASN A 369 -35.62 -62.17 -3.08
C ASN A 369 -35.90 -63.41 -2.21
N ASN A 370 -36.77 -64.30 -2.69
CA ASN A 370 -37.04 -65.60 -2.09
C ASN A 370 -36.43 -66.69 -2.97
N HIS A 371 -35.72 -67.63 -2.36
CA HIS A 371 -35.07 -68.73 -3.04
C HIS A 371 -35.49 -70.06 -2.41
N ILE A 372 -35.67 -71.07 -3.25
CA ILE A 372 -35.85 -72.47 -2.84
C ILE A 372 -34.70 -73.25 -3.44
N GLY A 373 -33.92 -73.90 -2.59
CA GLY A 373 -32.72 -74.65 -2.97
C GLY A 373 -32.84 -76.13 -2.67
N ALA A 374 -32.23 -76.95 -3.53
CA ALA A 374 -32.00 -78.37 -3.28
C ALA A 374 -30.50 -78.67 -3.40
N GLN A 375 -29.96 -79.33 -2.38
CA GLN A 375 -28.54 -79.63 -2.25
C GLN A 375 -28.35 -81.14 -2.08
N LEU A 376 -27.53 -81.72 -2.94
CA LEU A 376 -27.07 -83.10 -2.86
C LEU A 376 -25.64 -83.12 -2.32
N ASN A 377 -25.43 -83.61 -1.10
CA ASN A 377 -24.14 -83.65 -0.40
C ASN A 377 -23.61 -85.08 -0.38
N TYR A 378 -22.69 -85.41 -1.29
CA TYR A 378 -22.09 -86.72 -1.37
C TYR A 378 -20.75 -86.75 -0.60
N GLN A 379 -20.71 -87.50 0.50
CA GLN A 379 -19.50 -87.70 1.28
C GLN A 379 -18.71 -88.88 0.70
N LEU A 380 -17.50 -88.60 0.21
CA LEU A 380 -16.66 -89.60 -0.42
C LEU A 380 -16.12 -90.56 0.65
N GLY A 381 -16.14 -91.87 0.35
CA GLY A 381 -15.70 -92.91 1.29
C GLY A 381 -16.72 -93.33 2.35
N VAL A 382 -17.82 -92.58 2.52
CA VAL A 382 -18.91 -92.97 3.41
C VAL A 382 -19.84 -93.97 2.69
N PRO A 383 -20.12 -95.16 3.25
CA PRO A 383 -21.02 -96.12 2.62
C PRO A 383 -22.37 -95.48 2.24
N TRP A 384 -22.85 -95.74 1.03
CA TRP A 384 -24.10 -95.19 0.51
C TRP A 384 -25.27 -95.30 1.52
N LYS A 385 -25.40 -96.48 2.16
CA LYS A 385 -26.41 -96.74 3.20
C LYS A 385 -26.39 -95.71 4.34
N HIS A 386 -25.23 -95.19 4.73
CA HIS A 386 -25.13 -94.18 5.79
C HIS A 386 -25.52 -92.79 5.30
N GLN A 387 -25.39 -92.50 4.01
CA GLN A 387 -25.71 -91.20 3.42
C GLN A 387 -27.22 -91.04 3.18
N ILE A 388 -27.97 -92.13 3.03
CA ILE A 388 -29.43 -92.14 2.91
C ILE A 388 -30.17 -92.52 4.20
N ASP A 389 -29.44 -92.78 5.29
CA ASP A 389 -29.99 -93.14 6.59
C ASP A 389 -30.32 -91.88 7.41
N SER A 390 -31.61 -91.69 7.71
CA SER A 390 -32.09 -90.53 8.48
C SER A 390 -31.50 -90.48 9.89
N SER A 391 -31.20 -91.61 10.52
CA SER A 391 -30.65 -91.64 11.89
C SER A 391 -29.25 -91.04 11.98
N ARG A 392 -28.54 -90.93 10.84
CA ARG A 392 -27.17 -90.39 10.75
C ARG A 392 -27.11 -88.87 10.70
N VAL A 393 -28.24 -88.18 10.55
CA VAL A 393 -28.26 -86.70 10.46
C VAL A 393 -27.74 -86.06 11.73
N ALA A 394 -28.01 -86.62 12.91
CA ALA A 394 -27.44 -86.13 14.17
C ALA A 394 -25.91 -86.18 14.18
N ALA A 395 -25.33 -87.32 13.75
CA ALA A 395 -23.89 -87.50 13.68
C ALA A 395 -23.23 -86.55 12.66
N MET A 396 -23.90 -86.27 11.54
CA MET A 396 -23.45 -85.29 10.53
C MET A 396 -23.28 -83.88 11.11
N ARG A 397 -24.07 -83.49 12.12
CA ARG A 397 -23.99 -82.16 12.75
C ARG A 397 -22.91 -82.04 13.83
N SER A 398 -22.28 -83.15 14.22
CA SER A 398 -21.15 -83.14 15.14
C SER A 398 -19.88 -82.63 14.46
N LEU A 399 -18.90 -82.16 15.21
CA LEU A 399 -17.59 -81.74 14.69
C LEU A 399 -16.88 -82.83 13.89
N ALA A 400 -17.04 -84.09 14.31
CA ALA A 400 -16.49 -85.23 13.59
C ALA A 400 -17.20 -85.45 12.25
N GLY A 401 -18.54 -85.34 12.24
CA GLY A 401 -19.35 -85.52 11.03
C GLY A 401 -19.23 -84.35 10.05
N SER A 402 -19.03 -83.13 10.55
CA SER A 402 -18.89 -81.92 9.74
C SER A 402 -17.45 -81.66 9.28
N ARG A 403 -16.49 -82.49 9.69
CA ARG A 403 -15.04 -82.27 9.46
C ARG A 403 -14.70 -81.88 8.03
N TYR A 404 -15.34 -82.53 7.06
CA TYR A 404 -15.11 -82.37 5.62
C TYR A 404 -16.11 -81.45 4.93
N ASP A 405 -16.99 -80.78 5.68
CA ASP A 405 -17.98 -79.89 5.10
C ASP A 405 -17.32 -78.73 4.34
N LEU A 406 -17.98 -78.27 3.28
CA LEU A 406 -17.48 -77.19 2.44
C LEU A 406 -17.42 -75.87 3.20
N VAL A 407 -16.50 -74.99 2.80
CA VAL A 407 -16.43 -73.62 3.32
C VAL A 407 -17.71 -72.87 2.95
N ASP A 408 -18.38 -72.30 3.95
CA ASP A 408 -19.56 -71.45 3.73
C ASP A 408 -19.15 -70.00 3.44
N ARG A 409 -19.32 -69.61 2.18
CA ARG A 409 -18.97 -68.30 1.62
C ARG A 409 -19.84 -67.98 0.39
N ASN A 410 -19.88 -66.72 -0.02
CA ASN A 410 -20.40 -66.32 -1.32
C ASN A 410 -19.39 -66.65 -2.43
N ASN A 411 -19.60 -67.75 -3.16
CA ASN A 411 -18.77 -68.12 -4.31
C ASN A 411 -18.97 -67.20 -5.53
N ASN A 412 -20.06 -66.42 -5.57
CA ASN A 412 -20.35 -65.48 -6.64
C ASN A 412 -19.58 -64.15 -6.50
N ILE A 413 -19.00 -63.67 -7.60
CA ILE A 413 -18.37 -62.36 -7.70
C ILE A 413 -19.44 -61.29 -7.93
N VAL A 414 -19.75 -60.51 -6.89
CA VAL A 414 -20.57 -59.29 -6.97
C VAL A 414 -19.79 -58.21 -7.71
N LEU A 415 -20.43 -57.54 -8.68
CA LEU A 415 -19.82 -56.48 -9.49
C LEU A 415 -20.27 -55.09 -9.04
N GLU A 416 -19.37 -54.11 -9.22
CA GLU A 416 -19.62 -52.67 -9.14
C GLU A 416 -19.51 -52.06 -10.55
N TYR A 417 -20.37 -51.10 -10.86
CA TYR A 417 -20.43 -50.40 -12.13
C TYR A 417 -20.09 -48.90 -11.96
N ARG A 418 -19.63 -48.26 -13.04
CA ARG A 418 -19.37 -46.82 -13.08
C ARG A 418 -19.57 -46.27 -14.49
N LYS A 419 -20.44 -45.28 -14.64
CA LYS A 419 -20.65 -44.58 -15.92
C LYS A 419 -19.37 -43.87 -16.37
N ASN A 420 -19.06 -43.96 -17.66
CA ASN A 420 -17.97 -43.22 -18.29
C ASN A 420 -18.34 -41.75 -18.42
N GLU A 421 -17.36 -40.87 -18.26
CA GLU A 421 -17.52 -39.44 -18.53
C GLU A 421 -17.48 -39.23 -20.05
N VAL A 422 -18.66 -39.10 -20.66
CA VAL A 422 -18.84 -38.96 -22.12
C VAL A 422 -18.97 -37.50 -22.57
N ILE A 423 -19.12 -36.57 -21.62
CA ILE A 423 -19.17 -35.13 -21.85
C ILE A 423 -18.41 -34.41 -20.72
N LYS A 424 -17.58 -33.44 -21.10
CA LYS A 424 -16.78 -32.62 -20.20
C LYS A 424 -16.84 -31.16 -20.61
N LEU A 425 -17.27 -30.31 -19.68
CA LEU A 425 -17.24 -28.87 -19.80
C LEU A 425 -15.99 -28.33 -19.09
N LYS A 426 -15.25 -27.46 -19.78
CA LYS A 426 -14.20 -26.62 -19.20
C LYS A 426 -14.56 -25.16 -19.42
N THR A 427 -14.24 -24.35 -18.42
CA THR A 427 -14.40 -22.90 -18.43
C THR A 427 -13.14 -22.28 -17.82
N ALA A 428 -12.96 -20.97 -17.96
CA ALA A 428 -11.92 -20.26 -17.23
C ALA A 428 -12.07 -20.50 -15.71
N SER A 429 -10.98 -20.74 -14.99
CA SER A 429 -11.05 -20.88 -13.53
C SER A 429 -11.28 -19.53 -12.83
N LEU A 430 -10.71 -18.46 -13.38
CA LEU A 430 -10.76 -17.11 -12.86
C LEU A 430 -10.84 -16.10 -14.00
N ILE A 431 -11.76 -15.14 -13.88
CA ILE A 431 -11.86 -13.99 -14.78
C ILE A 431 -11.73 -12.74 -13.92
N LYS A 432 -10.80 -11.86 -14.29
CA LYS A 432 -10.63 -10.53 -13.71
C LYS A 432 -10.86 -9.47 -14.78
N GLY A 433 -11.46 -8.36 -14.39
CA GLY A 433 -11.64 -7.21 -15.27
C GLY A 433 -12.38 -6.09 -14.56
N TYR A 434 -12.50 -4.96 -15.25
CA TYR A 434 -13.14 -3.76 -14.75
C TYR A 434 -14.66 -3.80 -14.95
N ALA A 435 -15.38 -2.97 -14.21
CA ALA A 435 -16.82 -2.82 -14.35
C ALA A 435 -17.22 -2.55 -15.81
N GLY A 436 -18.27 -3.21 -16.29
CA GLY A 436 -18.78 -3.08 -17.66
C GLY A 436 -17.99 -3.81 -18.74
N GLU A 437 -16.78 -4.33 -18.47
CA GLU A 437 -16.04 -5.08 -19.48
C GLU A 437 -16.72 -6.40 -19.84
N GLN A 438 -16.69 -6.73 -21.13
CA GLN A 438 -17.08 -8.05 -21.64
C GLN A 438 -15.87 -8.99 -21.67
N LYS A 439 -15.94 -10.13 -20.96
CA LYS A 439 -14.87 -11.14 -20.90
C LYS A 439 -15.39 -12.51 -21.32
N SER A 440 -14.60 -13.26 -22.08
CA SER A 440 -14.96 -14.64 -22.48
C SER A 440 -14.88 -15.61 -21.30
N LEU A 441 -15.82 -16.56 -21.25
CA LEU A 441 -15.82 -17.68 -20.30
C LEU A 441 -14.84 -18.80 -20.68
N ASN A 442 -14.18 -18.71 -21.85
CA ASN A 442 -13.30 -19.73 -22.40
C ASN A 442 -13.94 -21.13 -22.32
N VAL A 443 -15.19 -21.21 -22.80
CA VAL A 443 -15.96 -22.44 -22.80
C VAL A 443 -15.33 -23.42 -23.78
N SER A 444 -15.08 -24.64 -23.31
CA SER A 444 -14.61 -25.74 -24.14
C SER A 444 -15.35 -27.01 -23.72
N VAL A 445 -16.08 -27.58 -24.67
CA VAL A 445 -16.83 -28.82 -24.46
C VAL A 445 -16.19 -29.94 -25.24
N ASN A 446 -15.78 -31.01 -24.54
CA ASN A 446 -15.38 -32.26 -25.16
C ASN A 446 -16.48 -33.29 -24.91
N THR A 447 -17.14 -33.75 -25.97
CA THR A 447 -18.29 -34.64 -25.89
C THR A 447 -18.24 -35.71 -26.96
N LYS A 448 -18.63 -36.93 -26.60
CA LYS A 448 -18.75 -38.07 -27.53
C LYS A 448 -19.97 -37.94 -28.43
N TYR A 449 -21.03 -37.28 -27.96
CA TYR A 449 -22.27 -37.00 -28.67
C TYR A 449 -22.43 -35.49 -28.90
N PRO A 450 -23.14 -35.02 -29.94
CA PRO A 450 -23.33 -33.59 -30.18
C PRO A 450 -23.86 -32.84 -28.94
N LEU A 451 -23.34 -31.63 -28.70
CA LEU A 451 -23.76 -30.77 -27.60
C LEU A 451 -25.17 -30.21 -27.87
N ALA A 452 -26.10 -30.37 -26.93
CA ALA A 452 -27.44 -29.81 -27.04
C ALA A 452 -27.52 -28.40 -26.43
N ARG A 453 -27.00 -28.20 -25.21
CA ARG A 453 -26.98 -26.89 -24.51
C ARG A 453 -26.01 -26.85 -23.33
N ILE A 454 -25.81 -25.66 -22.77
CA ILE A 454 -25.12 -25.45 -21.49
C ILE A 454 -26.04 -24.69 -20.54
N ASP A 455 -26.33 -25.29 -19.39
CA ASP A 455 -27.16 -24.68 -18.35
C ASP A 455 -26.26 -23.89 -17.38
N TRP A 456 -26.41 -22.57 -17.35
CA TRP A 456 -25.63 -21.67 -16.50
C TRP A 456 -26.38 -21.26 -15.22
N SER A 457 -25.64 -21.15 -14.12
CA SER A 457 -26.10 -20.63 -12.83
C SER A 457 -25.16 -19.53 -12.35
N ALA A 458 -25.68 -18.30 -12.27
CA ALA A 458 -24.92 -17.08 -11.99
C ALA A 458 -25.74 -16.06 -11.17
N THR A 459 -26.49 -16.54 -10.18
CA THR A 459 -27.48 -15.74 -9.44
C THR A 459 -26.89 -14.49 -8.79
N THR A 460 -25.71 -14.58 -8.15
CA THR A 460 -25.09 -13.43 -7.47
C THR A 460 -24.52 -12.40 -8.44
N LEU A 461 -23.97 -12.86 -9.58
CA LEU A 461 -23.45 -11.98 -10.63
C LEU A 461 -24.58 -11.14 -11.25
N ILE A 462 -25.70 -11.80 -11.60
CA ILE A 462 -26.85 -11.14 -12.23
C ILE A 462 -27.54 -10.17 -11.26
N ALA A 463 -27.68 -10.55 -9.98
CA ALA A 463 -28.27 -9.68 -8.97
C ALA A 463 -27.50 -8.37 -8.74
N ASN A 464 -26.20 -8.33 -9.07
CA ASN A 464 -25.37 -7.13 -8.92
C ASN A 464 -25.15 -6.38 -10.26
N GLY A 465 -25.92 -6.71 -11.31
CA GLY A 465 -25.89 -6.00 -12.59
C GLY A 465 -25.04 -6.65 -13.69
N GLY A 466 -24.40 -7.80 -13.41
CA GLY A 466 -23.65 -8.56 -14.41
C GLY A 466 -24.56 -9.34 -15.35
N LYS A 467 -24.04 -9.77 -16.50
CA LYS A 467 -24.81 -10.52 -17.51
C LYS A 467 -23.99 -11.67 -18.08
N ILE A 468 -24.65 -12.77 -18.45
CA ILE A 468 -24.07 -13.82 -19.32
C ILE A 468 -24.62 -13.61 -20.73
N ILE A 469 -23.74 -13.55 -21.72
CA ILE A 469 -24.09 -13.42 -23.14
C ILE A 469 -23.70 -14.72 -23.84
N ALA A 470 -24.65 -15.32 -24.55
CA ALA A 470 -24.41 -16.41 -25.47
C ALA A 470 -24.15 -15.83 -26.87
N ASN A 471 -22.91 -15.95 -27.35
CA ASN A 471 -22.51 -15.53 -28.69
C ASN A 471 -22.57 -16.70 -29.69
N GLY A 472 -22.68 -17.92 -29.20
CA GLY A 472 -22.78 -19.16 -29.99
C GLY A 472 -23.05 -20.38 -29.10
N PRO A 473 -23.11 -21.60 -29.67
CA PRO A 473 -23.37 -22.83 -28.91
C PRO A 473 -22.27 -23.17 -27.89
N ASP A 474 -21.04 -22.73 -28.12
CA ASP A 474 -19.86 -22.90 -27.26
C ASP A 474 -19.09 -21.58 -27.02
N ASP A 475 -19.64 -20.44 -27.42
CA ASP A 475 -19.05 -19.12 -27.15
C ASP A 475 -19.94 -18.33 -26.18
N TYR A 476 -19.44 -18.16 -24.95
CA TYR A 476 -20.11 -17.42 -23.89
C TYR A 476 -19.17 -16.37 -23.33
N SER A 477 -19.72 -15.18 -23.11
CA SER A 477 -19.06 -14.07 -22.45
C SER A 477 -19.84 -13.61 -21.23
N ILE A 478 -19.20 -12.86 -20.34
CA ILE A 478 -19.82 -12.16 -19.23
C ILE A 478 -19.59 -10.66 -19.34
N ILE A 479 -20.59 -9.88 -18.95
CA ILE A 479 -20.43 -8.46 -18.63
C ILE A 479 -20.24 -8.35 -17.12
N LEU A 480 -19.15 -7.70 -16.71
CA LEU A 480 -18.80 -7.49 -15.31
C LEU A 480 -19.70 -6.40 -14.69
N PRO A 481 -20.25 -6.61 -13.47
CA PRO A 481 -21.05 -5.61 -12.77
C PRO A 481 -20.22 -4.42 -12.27
N ASP A 482 -20.88 -3.36 -11.82
CA ASP A 482 -20.23 -2.23 -11.16
C ASP A 482 -19.43 -2.67 -9.93
N TYR A 483 -18.24 -2.10 -9.76
CA TYR A 483 -17.44 -2.30 -8.55
C TYR A 483 -18.14 -1.64 -7.35
N LYS A 484 -18.33 -2.38 -6.26
CA LYS A 484 -18.92 -1.87 -5.02
C LYS A 484 -17.81 -1.52 -4.03
N TYR A 485 -17.93 -0.38 -3.36
CA TYR A 485 -17.01 0.08 -2.31
C TYR A 485 -17.61 -0.13 -0.91
N GLY A 486 -16.75 -0.35 0.09
CA GLY A 486 -17.13 -0.53 1.50
C GLY A 486 -16.98 -1.96 2.06
N PRO A 487 -17.08 -2.14 3.38
CA PRO A 487 -16.74 -3.40 4.07
C PRO A 487 -17.67 -4.58 3.74
N ASN A 488 -18.89 -4.30 3.24
CA ASN A 488 -19.86 -5.30 2.81
C ASN A 488 -19.92 -5.44 1.28
N ALA A 489 -18.96 -4.87 0.54
CA ALA A 489 -18.95 -4.92 -0.91
C ALA A 489 -18.66 -6.33 -1.44
N ILE A 490 -19.52 -6.80 -2.35
CA ILE A 490 -19.34 -8.08 -3.03
C ILE A 490 -18.77 -7.79 -4.42
N ASN A 491 -17.48 -8.05 -4.62
CA ASN A 491 -16.81 -7.93 -5.92
C ASN A 491 -16.30 -9.29 -6.46
N ASN A 492 -16.64 -10.38 -5.76
CA ASN A 492 -16.31 -11.75 -6.15
C ASN A 492 -17.58 -12.56 -6.36
N TYR A 493 -17.74 -13.11 -7.55
CA TYR A 493 -18.91 -13.87 -7.97
C TYR A 493 -18.51 -15.26 -8.43
N VAL A 494 -19.38 -16.24 -8.21
CA VAL A 494 -19.19 -17.61 -8.68
C VAL A 494 -20.27 -17.91 -9.70
N ILE A 495 -19.84 -18.27 -10.90
CA ILE A 495 -20.72 -18.77 -11.95
C ILE A 495 -20.41 -20.24 -12.19
N SER A 496 -21.42 -20.97 -12.65
CA SER A 496 -21.24 -22.39 -12.93
C SER A 496 -22.07 -22.87 -14.10
N GLY A 497 -21.51 -23.80 -14.87
CA GLY A 497 -22.13 -24.37 -16.06
C GLY A 497 -22.20 -25.89 -16.01
N VAL A 498 -23.23 -26.46 -16.61
CA VAL A 498 -23.36 -27.89 -16.88
C VAL A 498 -23.70 -28.07 -18.35
N ALA A 499 -22.84 -28.76 -19.11
CA ALA A 499 -23.09 -29.06 -20.52
C ALA A 499 -23.92 -30.34 -20.64
N ILE A 500 -24.90 -30.34 -21.54
CA ILE A 500 -25.80 -31.48 -21.78
C ILE A 500 -25.75 -31.85 -23.25
N ASP A 501 -25.45 -33.10 -23.56
CA ASP A 501 -25.47 -33.63 -24.93
C ASP A 501 -26.88 -34.04 -25.38
N GLU A 502 -27.05 -34.33 -26.68
CA GLU A 502 -28.32 -34.78 -27.26
C GLU A 502 -28.83 -36.12 -26.73
N LYS A 503 -27.98 -36.91 -26.06
CA LYS A 503 -28.36 -38.16 -25.38
C LYS A 503 -28.74 -37.93 -23.91
N GLY A 504 -28.78 -36.69 -23.46
CA GLY A 504 -29.12 -36.31 -22.09
C GLY A 504 -28.00 -36.58 -21.07
N ASN A 505 -26.76 -36.84 -21.50
CA ASN A 505 -25.64 -36.91 -20.57
C ASN A 505 -25.25 -35.50 -20.15
N ALA A 506 -25.13 -35.31 -18.83
CA ALA A 506 -24.68 -34.06 -18.24
C ALA A 506 -23.18 -34.14 -17.87
N SER A 507 -22.45 -33.07 -18.12
CA SER A 507 -21.09 -32.90 -17.64
C SER A 507 -21.06 -32.74 -16.12
N ARG A 508 -19.87 -32.86 -15.53
CA ARG A 508 -19.65 -32.27 -14.21
C ARG A 508 -19.85 -30.75 -14.27
N LYS A 509 -20.21 -30.18 -13.14
CA LYS A 509 -20.34 -28.73 -12.94
C LYS A 509 -18.96 -28.08 -13.11
N ALA A 510 -18.81 -27.21 -14.11
CA ALA A 510 -17.66 -26.32 -14.24
C ALA A 510 -17.93 -25.03 -13.45
N GLN A 511 -16.93 -24.51 -12.76
CA GLN A 511 -17.05 -23.29 -11.96
C GLN A 511 -16.00 -22.28 -12.40
N THR A 512 -16.43 -21.02 -12.48
CA THR A 512 -15.57 -19.89 -12.77
C THR A 512 -15.77 -18.85 -11.67
N GLN A 513 -14.65 -18.40 -11.09
CA GLN A 513 -14.66 -17.25 -10.22
C GLN A 513 -14.53 -15.98 -11.07
N VAL A 514 -15.37 -14.99 -10.80
CA VAL A 514 -15.36 -13.70 -11.46
C VAL A 514 -15.05 -12.64 -10.42
N THR A 515 -13.97 -11.90 -10.60
CA THR A 515 -13.56 -10.82 -9.70
C THR A 515 -13.60 -9.52 -10.48
N VAL A 516 -14.44 -8.59 -10.04
CA VAL A 516 -14.42 -7.21 -10.56
C VAL A 516 -13.28 -6.49 -9.87
N THR A 517 -12.31 -6.05 -10.65
CA THR A 517 -11.16 -5.30 -10.16
C THR A 517 -11.47 -3.82 -10.10
N GLU A 518 -10.89 -3.20 -9.09
CA GLU A 518 -10.90 -1.76 -8.93
C GLU A 518 -10.17 -1.09 -10.10
N ALA A 519 -10.72 0.01 -10.62
CA ALA A 519 -10.13 0.73 -11.73
C ALA A 519 -8.80 1.37 -11.31
N ALA A 520 -7.79 1.27 -12.19
CA ALA A 520 -6.50 1.89 -11.96
C ALA A 520 -6.62 3.42 -12.12
N VAL A 521 -6.15 4.15 -11.10
CA VAL A 521 -6.12 5.62 -11.11
C VAL A 521 -5.08 6.12 -12.12
N SER A 522 -5.48 7.04 -12.99
CA SER A 522 -4.60 7.72 -13.94
C SER A 522 -4.09 9.03 -13.35
N LEU A 523 -2.77 9.17 -13.29
CA LEU A 523 -2.13 10.42 -12.88
C LEU A 523 -2.27 11.54 -13.92
N ALA A 524 -2.33 11.17 -15.20
CA ALA A 524 -2.41 12.15 -16.29
C ALA A 524 -3.80 12.80 -16.35
N GLU A 525 -4.85 12.02 -16.05
CA GLU A 525 -6.23 12.48 -16.13
C GLU A 525 -6.79 13.00 -14.79
N SER A 526 -6.11 12.70 -13.67
CA SER A 526 -6.52 13.15 -12.34
C SER A 526 -5.89 14.50 -11.97
N THR A 527 -6.68 15.40 -11.40
CA THR A 527 -6.24 16.77 -11.10
C THR A 527 -6.71 17.26 -9.73
N LEU A 528 -5.91 18.12 -9.09
CA LEU A 528 -6.34 18.93 -7.96
C LEU A 528 -6.53 20.38 -8.41
N THR A 529 -7.72 20.94 -8.18
CA THR A 529 -8.09 22.29 -8.64
C THR A 529 -8.56 23.18 -7.48
N PRO A 530 -8.18 24.47 -7.46
CA PRO A 530 -7.20 25.10 -8.34
C PRO A 530 -5.77 24.63 -8.07
N PRO A 531 -4.87 24.58 -9.08
CA PRO A 531 -3.47 24.21 -8.88
C PRO A 531 -2.67 25.30 -8.15
N GLN A 532 -3.11 26.57 -8.25
CA GLN A 532 -2.55 27.68 -7.50
C GLN A 532 -3.66 28.63 -7.04
N SER A 533 -3.55 29.11 -5.80
CA SER A 533 -4.44 30.12 -5.22
C SER A 533 -3.73 30.91 -4.12
N SER A 534 -4.31 32.00 -3.65
CA SER A 534 -3.76 32.79 -2.53
C SER A 534 -4.84 33.16 -1.51
N LEU A 535 -4.48 33.16 -0.23
CA LEU A 535 -5.34 33.55 0.90
C LEU A 535 -4.59 34.52 1.82
N PRO A 536 -5.25 35.48 2.47
CA PRO A 536 -4.62 36.29 3.52
C PRO A 536 -4.34 35.45 4.78
N ALA A 537 -3.27 35.78 5.51
CA ALA A 537 -2.82 35.12 6.75
C ALA A 537 -3.67 35.52 7.98
N ASP A 538 -5.00 35.46 7.85
CA ASP A 538 -5.96 35.94 8.85
C ASP A 538 -6.44 34.85 9.85
N GLY A 539 -6.10 33.58 9.59
CA GLY A 539 -6.58 32.44 10.36
C GLY A 539 -8.05 32.03 10.08
N GLN A 540 -8.70 32.62 9.07
CA GLN A 540 -10.14 32.47 8.81
C GLN A 540 -10.48 32.23 7.34
N SER A 541 -9.76 32.85 6.41
CA SER A 541 -10.00 32.74 4.97
C SER A 541 -9.89 31.30 4.49
N GLN A 542 -10.74 30.92 3.55
CA GLN A 542 -10.88 29.54 3.11
C GLN A 542 -10.72 29.37 1.60
N GLN A 543 -10.09 28.26 1.20
CA GLN A 543 -10.01 27.79 -0.18
C GLN A 543 -10.60 26.37 -0.27
N ILE A 544 -11.54 26.17 -1.19
CA ILE A 544 -12.03 24.83 -1.52
C ILE A 544 -11.13 24.23 -2.59
N LEU A 545 -10.62 23.03 -2.34
CA LEU A 545 -9.82 22.22 -3.25
C LEU A 545 -10.64 21.05 -3.73
N THR A 546 -10.66 20.81 -5.05
CA THR A 546 -11.39 19.71 -5.67
C THR A 546 -10.42 18.73 -6.31
N LEU A 547 -10.36 17.51 -5.79
CA LEU A 547 -9.63 16.39 -6.35
C LEU A 547 -10.56 15.62 -7.31
N SER A 548 -10.21 15.62 -8.60
CA SER A 548 -10.84 14.80 -9.63
C SER A 548 -9.98 13.57 -9.89
N VAL A 549 -10.49 12.38 -9.57
CA VAL A 549 -9.82 11.09 -9.75
C VAL A 549 -10.43 10.37 -10.95
N LYS A 550 -9.62 10.04 -11.95
CA LYS A 550 -10.04 9.42 -13.21
C LYS A 550 -9.15 8.24 -13.61
N ASP A 551 -9.65 7.37 -14.48
CA ASP A 551 -8.88 6.30 -15.13
C ASP A 551 -8.17 6.82 -16.41
N ASN A 552 -7.42 5.95 -17.09
CA ASN A 552 -6.71 6.33 -18.33
C ASN A 552 -7.64 6.61 -19.51
N GLN A 553 -8.93 6.32 -19.37
CA GLN A 553 -9.97 6.61 -20.37
C GLN A 553 -10.75 7.88 -20.02
N GLY A 554 -10.39 8.58 -18.94
CA GLY A 554 -11.04 9.81 -18.49
C GLY A 554 -12.35 9.59 -17.73
N ASN A 555 -12.71 8.35 -17.39
CA ASN A 555 -13.89 8.06 -16.56
C ASN A 555 -13.59 8.29 -15.08
N PRO A 556 -14.56 8.73 -14.27
CA PRO A 556 -14.36 8.92 -12.83
C PRO A 556 -14.06 7.60 -12.11
N VAL A 557 -13.06 7.61 -11.23
CA VAL A 557 -12.69 6.49 -10.36
C VAL A 557 -12.99 6.86 -8.92
N ASP A 558 -13.96 6.16 -8.33
CA ASP A 558 -14.28 6.31 -6.92
C ASP A 558 -13.20 5.64 -6.04
N ILE A 559 -12.83 6.35 -4.98
CA ILE A 559 -11.95 5.93 -3.89
C ILE A 559 -12.65 6.15 -2.53
N GLN A 560 -12.28 5.39 -1.50
CA GLN A 560 -12.81 5.65 -0.15
C GLN A 560 -12.21 6.95 0.40
N GLU A 561 -13.00 7.75 1.13
CA GLU A 561 -12.59 9.06 1.63
C GLU A 561 -11.39 8.95 2.58
N GLU A 562 -11.34 7.87 3.38
CA GLU A 562 -10.27 7.58 4.33
C GLU A 562 -8.95 7.16 3.67
N GLU A 563 -8.98 6.78 2.38
CA GLU A 563 -7.78 6.46 1.61
C GLU A 563 -7.05 7.71 1.11
N ILE A 564 -7.71 8.89 1.12
CA ILE A 564 -7.11 10.15 0.64
C ILE A 564 -6.30 10.77 1.78
N GLY A 565 -5.00 10.48 1.78
CA GLY A 565 -4.02 11.12 2.65
C GLY A 565 -3.34 12.33 2.00
N ILE A 566 -2.55 13.06 2.79
CA ILE A 566 -1.64 14.12 2.32
C ILE A 566 -0.21 13.71 2.66
N GLU A 567 0.70 13.71 1.69
CA GLU A 567 2.07 13.20 1.89
C GLU A 567 2.99 14.14 2.69
N ASN A 568 2.64 15.44 2.85
CA ASN A 568 3.52 16.46 3.45
C ASN A 568 2.81 17.40 4.46
N LEU A 569 2.20 16.84 5.51
CA LEU A 569 1.47 17.62 6.53
C LEU A 569 2.33 18.57 7.39
N LYS A 570 3.66 18.41 7.40
CA LYS A 570 4.54 19.20 8.31
C LYS A 570 4.57 20.69 8.01
N GLU A 571 4.48 21.09 6.74
CA GLU A 571 4.44 22.51 6.33
C GLU A 571 3.12 23.19 6.75
N MET A 572 2.04 22.42 6.84
CA MET A 572 0.74 22.87 7.32
C MET A 572 0.71 23.07 8.83
N GLU A 573 1.32 22.15 9.58
CA GLU A 573 1.41 22.25 11.04
C GLU A 573 2.18 23.51 11.47
N THR A 574 3.23 23.89 10.74
CA THR A 574 4.02 25.09 11.05
C THR A 574 3.30 26.40 10.70
N SER A 575 2.43 26.43 9.67
CA SER A 575 1.62 27.63 9.34
C SER A 575 0.45 27.85 10.30
N GLY A 576 0.00 26.79 10.98
CA GLY A 576 -1.29 26.77 11.66
C GLY A 576 -2.49 26.73 10.70
N ALA A 577 -2.27 26.40 9.42
CA ALA A 577 -3.35 26.19 8.47
C ALA A 577 -3.99 24.81 8.67
N VAL A 578 -5.30 24.71 8.42
CA VAL A 578 -6.06 23.48 8.67
C VAL A 578 -6.77 23.04 7.40
N LEU A 579 -6.54 21.80 6.98
CA LEU A 579 -7.26 21.17 5.86
C LEU A 579 -8.28 20.18 6.41
N SER A 580 -9.53 20.30 5.96
CA SER A 580 -10.56 19.30 6.26
C SER A 580 -10.27 17.99 5.52
N ALA A 581 -10.77 16.86 6.03
CA ALA A 581 -10.78 15.63 5.26
C ALA A 581 -11.51 15.81 3.91
N PHE A 582 -11.04 15.11 2.88
CA PHE A 582 -11.70 15.10 1.57
C PHE A 582 -13.06 14.41 1.69
N LYS A 583 -14.11 15.08 1.22
CA LYS A 583 -15.47 14.54 1.17
C LYS A 583 -15.93 14.38 -0.27
N ARG A 584 -16.58 13.26 -0.57
CA ARG A 584 -17.09 12.95 -1.90
C ARG A 584 -18.25 13.89 -2.25
N GLN A 585 -18.16 14.51 -3.41
CA GLN A 585 -19.25 15.29 -4.02
C GLN A 585 -19.98 14.48 -5.08
N ASN A 586 -19.22 13.92 -6.03
CA ASN A 586 -19.70 13.11 -7.13
C ASN A 586 -18.77 11.91 -7.34
N ALA A 587 -19.11 11.01 -8.26
CA ALA A 587 -18.22 9.92 -8.62
C ALA A 587 -16.85 10.48 -9.08
N GLY A 588 -15.78 10.01 -8.44
CA GLY A 588 -14.41 10.47 -8.70
C GLY A 588 -14.14 11.93 -8.39
N GLN A 589 -14.99 12.64 -7.62
CA GLN A 589 -14.76 14.03 -7.22
C GLN A 589 -14.87 14.23 -5.72
N TYR A 590 -13.82 14.80 -5.13
CA TYR A 590 -13.70 15.00 -3.69
C TYR A 590 -13.32 16.44 -3.38
N THR A 591 -13.92 17.02 -2.34
CA THR A 591 -13.63 18.39 -1.91
C THR A 591 -13.04 18.41 -0.52
N ALA A 592 -12.00 19.22 -0.33
CA ALA A 592 -11.47 19.58 0.98
C ALA A 592 -11.41 21.11 1.11
N THR A 593 -11.58 21.63 2.32
CA THR A 593 -11.48 23.06 2.60
C THR A 593 -10.20 23.32 3.36
N LEU A 594 -9.31 24.11 2.77
CA LEU A 594 -8.15 24.67 3.44
C LEU A 594 -8.57 25.97 4.12
N THR A 595 -8.34 26.08 5.41
CA THR A 595 -8.45 27.34 6.18
C THR A 595 -7.04 27.88 6.41
N ALA A 596 -6.82 29.14 6.04
CA ALA A 596 -5.53 29.81 6.18
C ALA A 596 -5.05 29.82 7.64
N GLY A 597 -3.73 29.79 7.82
CA GLY A 597 -3.09 30.01 9.12
C GLY A 597 -2.88 31.51 9.41
N LYS A 598 -2.08 31.80 10.44
CA LYS A 598 -1.71 33.19 10.80
C LYS A 598 -0.33 33.61 10.30
N LEU A 599 0.42 32.69 9.71
CA LEU A 599 1.77 32.91 9.18
C LEU A 599 1.72 32.95 7.66
N ALA A 600 2.37 33.95 7.07
CA ALA A 600 2.52 34.06 5.62
C ALA A 600 3.54 33.02 5.12
N GLN A 601 3.10 32.08 4.29
CA GLN A 601 3.91 31.04 3.63
C GLN A 601 3.14 30.34 2.51
N ALA A 602 3.86 29.74 1.57
CA ALA A 602 3.27 28.81 0.61
C ALA A 602 2.96 27.46 1.28
N ILE A 603 1.79 26.89 1.00
CA ILE A 603 1.37 25.57 1.47
C ILE A 603 1.21 24.65 0.26
N THR A 604 2.00 23.58 0.20
CA THR A 604 1.89 22.57 -0.85
C THR A 604 1.00 21.42 -0.39
N ILE A 605 -0.08 21.17 -1.12
CA ILE A 605 -1.05 20.11 -0.81
C ILE A 605 -0.91 19.03 -1.86
N THR A 606 -0.38 17.88 -1.44
CA THR A 606 -0.17 16.72 -2.29
C THR A 606 -1.02 15.56 -1.78
N PRO A 607 -2.23 15.38 -2.33
CA PRO A 607 -3.06 14.25 -1.96
C PRO A 607 -2.46 12.95 -2.52
N ALA A 608 -2.64 11.87 -1.80
CA ALA A 608 -2.27 10.53 -2.23
C ALA A 608 -3.34 9.53 -1.79
N ALA A 609 -3.63 8.57 -2.66
CA ALA A 609 -4.51 7.44 -2.36
C ALA A 609 -4.03 6.20 -3.11
N ARG A 610 -4.22 5.01 -2.52
CA ARG A 610 -3.86 3.72 -3.15
C ARG A 610 -2.39 3.61 -3.57
N GLY A 611 -1.49 4.28 -2.84
CA GLY A 611 -0.06 4.32 -3.16
C GLY A 611 0.28 5.15 -4.39
N VAL A 612 -0.63 6.02 -4.84
CA VAL A 612 -0.47 6.94 -5.97
C VAL A 612 -0.54 8.38 -5.44
N THR A 613 0.49 9.18 -5.77
CA THR A 613 0.60 10.59 -5.41
C THR A 613 0.04 11.47 -6.53
N PHE A 614 -1.01 12.24 -6.26
CA PHE A 614 -1.66 13.11 -7.25
C PHE A 614 -0.88 14.41 -7.49
N SER A 615 -1.32 15.18 -8.50
CA SER A 615 -0.82 16.53 -8.72
C SER A 615 -1.04 17.40 -7.48
N SER A 616 -0.05 18.23 -7.17
CA SER A 616 -0.10 19.13 -6.02
C SER A 616 -0.79 20.44 -6.35
N ALA A 617 -1.42 21.04 -5.36
CA ALA A 617 -1.87 22.42 -5.41
C ALA A 617 -1.05 23.27 -4.43
N VAL A 618 -0.68 24.48 -4.84
CA VAL A 618 0.02 25.43 -3.99
C VAL A 618 -0.94 26.52 -3.57
N VAL A 619 -1.10 26.73 -2.26
CA VAL A 619 -1.85 27.86 -1.73
C VAL A 619 -0.89 28.82 -1.04
N ASP A 620 -0.72 29.99 -1.65
CA ASP A 620 0.11 31.07 -1.11
C ASP A 620 -0.67 31.81 -0.01
N VAL A 621 -0.39 31.50 1.25
CA VAL A 621 -0.88 32.29 2.37
C VAL A 621 -0.01 33.53 2.47
N VAL A 622 -0.56 34.69 2.11
CA VAL A 622 0.16 35.98 2.05
C VAL A 622 -0.19 36.85 3.25
N ALA A 623 0.72 37.73 3.64
CA ALA A 623 0.46 38.69 4.71
C ALA A 623 -0.78 39.55 4.37
N ASP A 624 -1.59 39.85 5.38
CA ASP A 624 -2.85 40.53 5.15
C ASP A 624 -2.65 42.04 4.94
N SER A 625 -2.68 42.48 3.69
CA SER A 625 -2.56 43.89 3.32
C SER A 625 -3.71 44.76 3.85
N ALA A 626 -4.87 44.19 4.15
CA ALA A 626 -6.01 44.95 4.67
C ALA A 626 -5.80 45.39 6.13
N THR A 627 -4.96 44.68 6.87
CA THR A 627 -4.61 45.00 8.27
C THR A 627 -3.18 45.53 8.43
N ALA A 628 -2.60 46.05 7.34
CA ALA A 628 -1.27 46.61 7.32
C ALA A 628 -1.09 47.81 8.26
N GLN A 629 -0.03 47.79 9.06
CA GLN A 629 0.32 48.82 10.05
C GLN A 629 1.84 49.08 10.10
N ILE A 630 2.24 50.31 10.46
CA ILE A 630 3.65 50.63 10.69
C ILE A 630 4.12 49.96 11.99
N ALA A 631 4.86 48.85 11.86
CA ALA A 631 5.40 48.11 13.00
C ALA A 631 6.49 48.92 13.72
N SER A 632 7.41 49.53 12.96
CA SER A 632 8.45 50.42 13.50
C SER A 632 8.79 51.53 12.52
N PHE A 633 9.17 52.69 13.05
CA PHE A 633 9.67 53.82 12.27
C PHE A 633 10.87 54.42 12.99
N THR A 634 12.04 54.43 12.35
CA THR A 634 13.33 54.72 13.00
C THR A 634 14.20 55.63 12.14
N VAL A 635 15.01 56.44 12.81
CA VAL A 635 16.01 57.30 12.17
C VAL A 635 17.28 56.48 11.88
N VAL A 636 17.70 56.45 10.62
CA VAL A 636 18.92 55.77 10.16
C VAL A 636 20.09 56.75 10.09
N LYS A 637 19.83 57.96 9.58
CA LYS A 637 20.80 59.06 9.50
C LYS A 637 20.09 60.36 9.88
N ASP A 638 20.66 61.10 10.83
CA ASP A 638 20.13 62.36 11.36
C ASP A 638 21.17 63.49 11.24
N ASN A 639 20.80 64.71 11.64
CA ASN A 639 21.68 65.89 11.67
C ASN A 639 22.27 66.26 10.30
N ALA A 640 21.44 66.18 9.25
CA ALA A 640 21.86 66.59 7.91
C ALA A 640 22.02 68.10 7.84
N VAL A 641 23.00 68.58 7.07
CA VAL A 641 23.19 70.01 6.83
C VAL A 641 22.01 70.55 6.01
N ALA A 642 21.47 71.71 6.41
CA ALA A 642 20.33 72.38 5.79
C ALA A 642 20.73 73.09 4.47
N ASN A 643 21.36 72.35 3.55
CA ASN A 643 21.86 72.85 2.26
C ASN A 643 21.06 72.33 1.05
N GLY A 644 19.96 71.60 1.28
CA GLY A 644 19.12 71.00 0.24
C GLY A 644 19.73 69.79 -0.46
N LYS A 645 20.92 69.33 -0.05
CA LYS A 645 21.65 68.20 -0.63
C LYS A 645 21.90 67.08 0.37
N ASP A 646 22.30 67.43 1.59
CA ASP A 646 22.54 66.45 2.63
C ASP A 646 21.22 65.85 3.11
N LEU A 647 21.21 64.52 3.15
CA LEU A 647 20.02 63.73 3.44
C LEU A 647 19.97 63.27 4.89
N ILE A 648 18.77 63.34 5.45
CA ILE A 648 18.31 62.54 6.58
C ILE A 648 17.71 61.26 6.00
N GLN A 649 17.97 60.12 6.62
CA GLN A 649 17.44 58.84 6.18
C GLN A 649 16.61 58.21 7.29
N LEU A 650 15.42 57.75 6.93
CA LEU A 650 14.46 57.10 7.83
C LEU A 650 14.11 55.73 7.28
N LYS A 651 13.74 54.81 8.17
CA LYS A 651 13.32 53.45 7.83
C LYS A 651 12.01 53.10 8.53
N ALA A 652 11.02 52.66 7.75
CA ALA A 652 9.79 52.06 8.28
C ALA A 652 9.76 50.56 8.00
N VAL A 653 9.12 49.81 8.89
CA VAL A 653 8.81 48.38 8.72
C VAL A 653 7.31 48.21 8.85
N VAL A 654 6.70 47.53 7.88
CA VAL A 654 5.26 47.30 7.81
C VAL A 654 4.94 45.84 8.10
N LYS A 655 3.96 45.65 8.98
CA LYS A 655 3.43 44.31 9.32
C LYS A 655 1.91 44.30 9.25
N ASP A 656 1.31 43.12 9.10
CA ASP A 656 -0.13 42.93 9.32
C ASP A 656 -0.46 42.85 10.82
N ALA A 657 -1.74 42.64 11.15
CA ALA A 657 -2.18 42.49 12.54
C ALA A 657 -1.62 41.23 13.23
N GLN A 658 -1.24 40.22 12.46
CA GLN A 658 -0.69 38.93 12.92
C GLN A 658 0.83 38.97 13.07
N GLY A 659 1.49 40.03 12.59
CA GLY A 659 2.92 40.27 12.73
C GLY A 659 3.75 39.83 11.51
N ASN A 660 3.13 39.45 10.40
CA ASN A 660 3.81 39.11 9.16
C ASN A 660 4.29 40.38 8.44
N LEU A 661 5.49 40.32 7.84
CA LEU A 661 6.04 41.43 7.05
C LEU A 661 5.29 41.54 5.73
N ILE A 662 4.92 42.77 5.33
CA ILE A 662 4.13 43.00 4.12
C ILE A 662 5.00 43.62 3.02
N PRO A 663 5.34 42.87 1.96
CA PRO A 663 6.05 43.41 0.80
C PRO A 663 5.13 44.18 -0.15
N ASN A 664 5.70 45.07 -0.97
CA ASN A 664 4.99 45.90 -1.95
C ASN A 664 3.83 46.73 -1.35
N GLN A 665 3.89 47.04 -0.06
CA GLN A 665 2.92 47.88 0.62
C GLN A 665 3.32 49.34 0.48
N GLN A 666 2.39 50.18 0.02
CA GLN A 666 2.62 51.62 -0.06
C GLN A 666 2.64 52.25 1.33
N VAL A 667 3.72 53.00 1.61
CA VAL A 667 3.91 53.83 2.80
C VAL A 667 4.03 55.27 2.36
N THR A 668 3.25 56.16 2.98
CA THR A 668 3.30 57.60 2.74
C THR A 668 3.99 58.28 3.91
N PHE A 669 5.00 59.08 3.60
CA PHE A 669 5.79 59.86 4.54
C PHE A 669 5.45 61.34 4.38
N THR A 670 5.06 61.99 5.47
CA THR A 670 4.70 63.42 5.50
C THR A 670 5.49 64.14 6.58
N ALA A 671 6.00 65.32 6.29
CA ALA A 671 6.57 66.22 7.28
C ALA A 671 5.49 67.08 7.96
N ASP A 672 5.86 67.74 9.04
CA ASP A 672 5.09 68.80 9.71
C ASP A 672 5.17 70.17 9.00
N SER A 673 5.82 70.23 7.84
CA SER A 673 5.95 71.41 7.00
C SER A 673 5.74 71.05 5.53
N ASP A 674 4.95 71.85 4.82
CA ASP A 674 4.71 71.70 3.38
C ASP A 674 5.96 72.01 2.53
N GLU A 675 7.01 72.59 3.12
CA GLU A 675 8.30 72.82 2.45
C GLU A 675 9.10 71.52 2.23
N ILE A 676 8.76 70.44 2.95
CA ILE A 676 9.31 69.10 2.76
C ILE A 676 8.24 68.24 2.06
N PRO A 677 8.40 67.90 0.77
CA PRO A 677 7.39 67.18 0.01
C PRO A 677 7.09 65.81 0.62
N ALA A 678 5.81 65.43 0.63
CA ALA A 678 5.42 64.07 0.98
C ALA A 678 5.97 63.07 -0.07
N GLN A 679 6.35 61.88 0.40
CA GLN A 679 6.85 60.80 -0.45
C GLN A 679 6.04 59.53 -0.22
N SER A 680 5.73 58.79 -1.28
CA SER A 680 5.06 57.49 -1.20
C SER A 680 5.92 56.42 -1.85
N LEU A 681 6.33 55.43 -1.07
CA LEU A 681 7.26 54.37 -1.49
C LEU A 681 6.67 53.00 -1.15
N LEU A 682 7.11 51.95 -1.85
CA LEU A 682 6.70 50.58 -1.59
C LEU A 682 7.71 49.89 -0.67
N THR A 683 7.23 49.01 0.21
CA THR A 683 8.09 48.12 0.98
C THR A 683 8.74 47.04 0.12
N ASP A 684 9.94 46.62 0.52
CA ASP A 684 10.66 45.50 -0.09
C ASP A 684 10.15 44.13 0.39
N GLU A 685 10.81 43.04 -0.04
CA GLU A 685 10.47 41.66 0.36
C GLU A 685 10.51 41.42 1.88
N LYS A 686 11.20 42.27 2.64
CA LYS A 686 11.28 42.22 4.10
C LYS A 686 10.28 43.15 4.78
N GLY A 687 9.33 43.72 4.03
CA GLY A 687 8.38 44.70 4.55
C GLY A 687 9.04 45.99 5.01
N GLU A 688 10.25 46.30 4.54
CA GLU A 688 11.01 47.48 4.93
C GLU A 688 10.98 48.54 3.82
N VAL A 689 11.01 49.81 4.20
CA VAL A 689 11.13 50.92 3.24
C VAL A 689 12.00 52.02 3.84
N THR A 690 12.92 52.55 3.03
CA THR A 690 13.78 53.68 3.40
C THR A 690 13.38 54.92 2.62
N VAL A 691 13.35 56.06 3.31
CA VAL A 691 13.04 57.35 2.70
C VAL A 691 14.11 58.37 3.09
N ASP A 692 14.49 59.19 2.11
CA ASP A 692 15.49 60.24 2.28
C ASP A 692 14.80 61.61 2.17
N PHE A 693 15.15 62.52 3.08
CA PHE A 693 14.66 63.90 3.06
C PHE A 693 15.82 64.88 3.05
N THR A 694 15.69 65.94 2.26
CA THR A 694 16.57 67.11 2.28
C THR A 694 15.76 68.35 2.63
N HIS A 695 16.41 69.36 3.22
CA HIS A 695 15.79 70.63 3.52
C HIS A 695 16.83 71.75 3.51
N VAL A 696 16.37 73.00 3.41
CA VAL A 696 17.21 74.21 3.42
C VAL A 696 17.01 75.04 4.69
N LYS A 697 16.03 74.70 5.53
CA LYS A 697 15.82 75.33 6.84
C LYS A 697 16.32 74.41 7.95
N ALA A 698 17.19 74.96 8.79
CA ALA A 698 17.65 74.26 9.98
C ALA A 698 16.53 74.19 11.04
N GLY A 699 16.62 73.18 11.90
CA GLY A 699 15.69 72.94 12.99
C GLY A 699 15.16 71.51 13.00
N VAL A 700 14.36 71.24 14.04
CA VAL A 700 13.67 69.96 14.19
C VAL A 700 12.46 69.91 13.25
N ARG A 701 12.24 68.75 12.63
CA ARG A 701 11.09 68.43 11.79
C ARG A 701 10.52 67.09 12.22
N LYS A 702 9.20 67.01 12.31
CA LYS A 702 8.51 65.76 12.60
C LYS A 702 8.09 65.09 11.31
N ILE A 703 8.65 63.91 11.03
CA ILE A 703 8.24 63.09 9.91
C ILE A 703 7.29 62.02 10.41
N THR A 704 6.22 61.76 9.66
CA THR A 704 5.20 60.75 9.97
C THR A 704 5.10 59.75 8.83
N ALA A 705 5.20 58.47 9.13
CA ALA A 705 4.95 57.37 8.20
C ALA A 705 3.54 56.81 8.40
N ARG A 706 2.79 56.59 7.32
CA ARG A 706 1.43 56.05 7.31
C ARG A 706 1.26 54.95 6.26
N VAL A 707 0.40 53.97 6.54
CA VAL A 707 -0.06 52.95 5.58
C VAL A 707 -1.58 53.06 5.49
N GLY A 708 -2.10 53.31 4.29
CA GLY A 708 -3.53 53.50 4.08
C GLY A 708 -4.11 54.62 4.96
N GLU A 709 -5.26 54.34 5.59
CA GLU A 709 -5.96 55.25 6.51
C GLU A 709 -5.59 55.02 7.99
N GLN A 710 -4.60 54.18 8.29
CA GLN A 710 -4.21 53.85 9.66
C GLN A 710 -3.46 55.00 10.35
N GLU A 711 -3.47 54.98 11.69
CA GLU A 711 -2.68 55.92 12.49
C GLU A 711 -1.18 55.79 12.17
N GLY A 712 -0.53 56.92 11.91
CA GLY A 712 0.88 56.97 11.53
C GLY A 712 1.82 56.93 12.74
N LYS A 713 3.07 56.55 12.51
CA LYS A 713 4.16 56.72 13.49
C LYS A 713 5.02 57.90 13.12
N SER A 714 5.41 58.71 14.10
CA SER A 714 6.23 59.90 13.89
C SER A 714 7.58 59.79 14.58
N VAL A 715 8.59 60.40 13.97
CA VAL A 715 9.92 60.61 14.56
C VAL A 715 10.35 62.05 14.31
N ASP A 716 11.07 62.62 15.26
CA ASP A 716 11.68 63.93 15.12
C ASP A 716 13.09 63.75 14.52
N VAL A 717 13.43 64.58 13.53
CA VAL A 717 14.74 64.64 12.88
C VAL A 717 15.24 66.07 12.85
N THR A 718 16.56 66.25 12.84
CA THR A 718 17.18 67.58 12.92
C THR A 718 17.94 67.90 11.64
N PHE A 719 17.62 69.04 11.03
CA PHE A 719 18.50 69.68 10.04
C PHE A 719 19.37 70.71 10.76
N VAL A 720 20.69 70.67 10.55
CA VAL A 720 21.64 71.60 11.18
C VAL A 720 22.04 72.70 10.20
N ALA A 721 22.25 73.93 10.70
CA ALA A 721 22.69 75.04 9.87
C ALA A 721 24.08 74.77 9.27
N ASP A 722 24.35 75.31 8.08
CA ASP A 722 25.60 75.09 7.36
C ASP A 722 26.72 75.99 7.88
N ASP A 723 27.50 75.49 8.84
CA ASP A 723 28.65 76.17 9.45
C ASP A 723 29.73 76.59 8.43
N ALA A 724 29.90 75.82 7.34
CA ALA A 724 30.90 76.14 6.31
C ALA A 724 30.54 77.42 5.54
N THR A 725 29.25 77.77 5.50
CA THR A 725 28.75 78.98 4.85
C THR A 725 28.35 80.08 5.84
N ALA A 726 28.88 80.04 7.07
CA ALA A 726 28.60 81.04 8.08
C ALA A 726 28.90 82.48 7.58
N LEU A 727 27.92 83.36 7.74
CA LEU A 727 27.95 84.77 7.39
C LEU A 727 27.68 85.61 8.64
N THR A 728 28.51 86.60 8.91
CA THR A 728 28.12 87.70 9.80
C THR A 728 27.02 88.48 9.09
N SER A 729 25.76 88.31 9.48
CA SER A 729 24.60 88.81 8.72
C SER A 729 24.05 90.13 9.28
N GLY A 730 24.38 90.48 10.53
CA GLY A 730 24.05 91.77 11.11
C GLY A 730 24.93 92.15 12.30
N LEU A 731 25.07 93.45 12.53
CA LEU A 731 25.67 94.03 13.73
C LEU A 731 24.84 95.24 14.16
N GLU A 732 24.12 95.10 15.26
CA GLU A 732 23.19 96.12 15.77
C GLU A 732 23.78 96.78 17.01
N VAL A 733 23.74 98.11 17.08
CA VAL A 733 24.09 98.87 18.29
C VAL A 733 22.85 98.99 19.16
N THR A 734 22.81 98.22 20.24
CA THR A 734 21.67 98.15 21.17
C THR A 734 21.75 99.20 22.28
N THR A 735 22.93 99.73 22.57
CA THR A 735 23.12 100.88 23.47
C THR A 735 24.26 101.74 22.94
N ASN A 736 24.04 103.05 22.80
CA ASN A 736 24.99 104.00 22.22
C ASN A 736 25.14 105.27 23.07
N ASN A 737 26.15 106.11 22.77
CA ASN A 737 26.45 107.37 23.47
C ASN A 737 26.89 107.19 24.94
N ALA A 738 27.61 106.11 25.24
CA ALA A 738 28.20 105.92 26.57
C ALA A 738 29.24 107.02 26.89
N VAL A 739 29.36 107.36 28.18
CA VAL A 739 30.36 108.35 28.64
C VAL A 739 31.76 107.77 28.50
N ALA A 740 32.70 108.56 27.98
CA ALA A 740 34.10 108.19 27.76
C ALA A 740 34.92 108.13 29.06
N ASN A 741 34.47 107.36 30.06
CA ASN A 741 35.13 107.20 31.36
C ASN A 741 35.85 105.86 31.57
N GLY A 742 35.81 104.98 30.57
CA GLY A 742 36.35 103.62 30.64
C GLY A 742 35.49 102.63 31.42
N GLU A 743 34.29 103.01 31.88
CA GLU A 743 33.36 102.14 32.62
C GLU A 743 31.98 102.06 31.94
N ALA A 744 31.43 103.19 31.50
CA ALA A 744 30.18 103.23 30.75
C ALA A 744 30.40 102.61 29.37
N ALA A 745 29.50 101.71 28.99
CA ALA A 745 29.69 100.88 27.81
C ALA A 745 28.57 101.05 26.79
N ASN A 746 28.95 101.09 25.52
CA ASN A 746 28.05 100.83 24.42
C ASN A 746 27.85 99.31 24.29
N GLN A 747 26.67 98.87 23.87
CA GLN A 747 26.35 97.45 23.69
C GLN A 747 26.03 97.18 22.22
N LEU A 748 26.55 96.08 21.70
CA LEU A 748 26.29 95.61 20.34
C LEU A 748 25.84 94.14 20.36
N THR A 749 25.01 93.78 19.39
CA THR A 749 24.58 92.42 19.11
C THR A 749 24.97 92.04 17.70
N VAL A 750 25.80 91.00 17.55
CA VAL A 750 26.10 90.41 16.24
C VAL A 750 25.15 89.24 15.96
N THR A 751 24.72 89.11 14.72
CA THR A 751 23.93 87.98 14.21
C THR A 751 24.74 87.23 13.16
N VAL A 752 24.76 85.90 13.26
CA VAL A 752 25.42 84.99 12.33
C VAL A 752 24.42 83.98 11.80
N THR A 753 24.33 83.91 10.48
CA THR A 753 23.48 82.93 9.78
C THR A 753 24.29 82.19 8.71
N ASP A 754 23.81 81.05 8.25
CA ASP A 754 24.33 80.43 7.04
C ASP A 754 23.82 81.15 5.77
N ALA A 755 24.21 80.69 4.58
CA ALA A 755 23.77 81.25 3.31
C ALA A 755 22.25 81.13 3.05
N ASN A 756 21.54 80.26 3.77
CA ASN A 756 20.09 80.06 3.69
C ASN A 756 19.31 80.82 4.77
N ASN A 757 19.99 81.74 5.47
CA ASN A 757 19.48 82.51 6.60
C ASN A 757 19.06 81.65 7.80
N ASN A 758 19.72 80.51 8.03
CA ASN A 758 19.54 79.75 9.25
C ASN A 758 20.49 80.26 10.34
N PRO A 759 20.01 80.50 11.57
CA PRO A 759 20.88 80.92 12.67
C PRO A 759 21.88 79.82 13.00
N ILE A 760 23.16 80.21 13.17
CA ILE A 760 24.23 79.26 13.53
C ILE A 760 24.54 79.42 15.00
N ALA A 761 24.32 78.36 15.76
CA ALA A 761 24.62 78.32 17.20
C ALA A 761 26.09 78.05 17.48
N ASP A 762 26.58 78.57 18.61
CA ASP A 762 27.93 78.35 19.12
C ASP A 762 29.03 78.70 18.11
N ARG A 763 28.78 79.66 17.21
CA ARG A 763 29.75 80.13 16.23
C ARG A 763 30.59 81.23 16.83
N GLU A 764 31.91 81.06 16.79
CA GLU A 764 32.85 82.11 17.20
C GLU A 764 32.86 83.26 16.21
N VAL A 765 32.77 84.48 16.74
CA VAL A 765 32.84 85.74 16.03
C VAL A 765 34.03 86.53 16.58
N SER A 766 34.99 86.85 15.72
CA SER A 766 36.12 87.72 16.08
C SER A 766 35.69 89.17 16.08
N LEU A 767 36.06 89.90 17.12
CA LEU A 767 35.69 91.30 17.30
C LEU A 767 36.92 92.19 17.22
N SER A 768 36.76 93.37 16.62
CA SER A 768 37.78 94.41 16.58
C SER A 768 37.13 95.78 16.62
N ALA A 769 37.86 96.78 17.09
CA ALA A 769 37.40 98.16 17.11
C ALA A 769 38.54 99.11 16.71
N ASP A 770 38.18 100.33 16.34
CA ASP A 770 39.14 101.41 16.12
C ASP A 770 39.98 101.67 17.38
N SER A 771 41.20 102.18 17.18
CA SER A 771 42.13 102.50 18.27
C SER A 771 41.48 103.45 19.30
N GLY A 772 41.57 103.10 20.59
CA GLY A 772 40.97 103.86 21.69
C GLY A 772 39.73 103.22 22.31
N VAL A 773 39.18 102.17 21.69
CA VAL A 773 38.06 101.38 22.23
C VAL A 773 38.55 100.05 22.79
N GLU A 774 38.08 99.71 24.00
CA GLU A 774 38.28 98.40 24.63
C GLU A 774 36.98 97.59 24.55
N LEU A 775 37.06 96.37 24.01
CA LEU A 775 35.92 95.46 23.93
C LEU A 775 35.91 94.51 25.12
N SER A 776 34.73 94.06 25.55
CA SER A 776 34.60 93.09 26.65
C SER A 776 35.30 91.75 26.38
N SER A 777 35.53 91.41 25.11
CA SER A 777 36.29 90.24 24.68
C SER A 777 36.80 90.40 23.24
N ALA A 778 37.83 89.64 22.88
CA ALA A 778 38.34 89.59 21.50
C ALA A 778 37.47 88.72 20.57
N SER A 779 36.66 87.82 21.13
CA SER A 779 35.66 87.03 20.41
C SER A 779 34.45 86.74 21.28
N VAL A 780 33.32 86.42 20.65
CA VAL A 780 32.09 85.94 21.29
C VAL A 780 31.55 84.72 20.55
N ARG A 781 30.73 83.90 21.21
CA ARG A 781 30.05 82.75 20.58
C ARG A 781 28.55 82.98 20.52
N THR A 782 27.93 82.62 19.41
CA THR A 782 26.50 82.82 19.19
C THR A 782 25.60 81.88 20.00
N SER A 783 24.41 82.36 20.35
CA SER A 783 23.30 81.62 20.96
C SER A 783 22.63 80.67 19.95
N LYS A 784 21.62 79.90 20.38
CA LYS A 784 20.83 79.05 19.47
C LYS A 784 20.11 79.85 18.38
N GLU A 785 19.84 81.11 18.65
CA GLU A 785 19.22 82.08 17.75
C GLU A 785 20.25 82.75 16.82
N GLY A 786 21.52 82.34 16.88
CA GLY A 786 22.58 82.85 16.02
C GLY A 786 23.10 84.23 16.44
N THR A 787 22.83 84.67 17.66
CA THR A 787 23.18 86.03 18.14
C THR A 787 24.20 86.00 19.26
N ALA A 788 25.08 87.00 19.35
CA ALA A 788 25.98 87.21 20.47
C ALA A 788 26.06 88.69 20.86
N THR A 789 26.12 88.98 22.16
CA THR A 789 26.20 90.35 22.67
C THR A 789 27.58 90.62 23.26
N PHE A 790 28.06 91.85 23.10
CA PHE A 790 29.31 92.31 23.69
C PHE A 790 29.25 93.81 23.94
N THR A 791 30.18 94.31 24.74
CA THR A 791 30.23 95.73 25.10
C THR A 791 31.54 96.38 24.71
N ALA A 792 31.50 97.68 24.50
CA ALA A 792 32.64 98.52 24.16
C ALA A 792 32.73 99.68 25.16
N THR A 793 33.93 99.94 25.70
CA THR A 793 34.24 101.07 26.58
C THR A 793 35.36 101.91 25.98
N SER A 794 35.38 103.21 26.28
CA SER A 794 36.47 104.12 25.86
C SER A 794 36.72 105.15 26.95
N ARG A 795 37.96 105.67 26.99
CA ARG A 795 38.33 106.87 27.76
C ARG A 795 38.42 108.12 26.90
N VAL A 796 38.27 107.97 25.59
CA VAL A 796 38.34 109.03 24.60
C VAL A 796 36.96 109.22 23.97
N SER A 797 36.43 110.44 24.03
CA SER A 797 35.16 110.77 23.38
C SER A 797 35.34 110.83 21.87
N GLY A 798 34.36 110.34 21.11
CA GLY A 798 34.42 110.35 19.65
C GLY A 798 33.57 109.26 19.01
N HIS A 799 33.66 109.17 17.68
CA HIS A 799 33.03 108.13 16.88
C HIS A 799 34.04 107.03 16.55
N TYR A 800 33.66 105.78 16.76
CA TYR A 800 34.51 104.62 16.54
C TYR A 800 33.75 103.54 15.77
N ASN A 801 34.42 102.85 14.86
CA ASN A 801 33.86 101.66 14.23
C ASN A 801 34.21 100.41 15.04
N VAL A 802 33.22 99.54 15.19
CA VAL A 802 33.38 98.20 15.73
C VAL A 802 33.04 97.21 14.63
N THR A 803 33.91 96.24 14.41
CA THR A 803 33.80 95.23 13.36
C THR A 803 33.71 93.85 13.95
N ALA A 804 32.68 93.10 13.55
CA ALA A 804 32.51 91.69 13.85
C ALA A 804 32.79 90.86 12.59
N THR A 805 33.59 89.80 12.73
CA THR A 805 34.03 88.96 11.61
C THR A 805 33.88 87.48 11.90
N THR A 806 33.28 86.75 10.97
CA THR A 806 33.11 85.29 11.02
C THR A 806 33.35 84.72 9.63
N ASN A 807 34.13 83.64 9.51
CA ASN A 807 34.39 82.97 8.23
C ASN A 807 34.88 83.92 7.10
N GLY A 808 35.64 84.97 7.46
CA GLY A 808 36.09 86.00 6.53
C GLY A 808 35.05 87.06 6.14
N HIS A 809 33.79 86.94 6.59
CA HIS A 809 32.74 87.93 6.39
C HIS A 809 32.70 88.91 7.56
N ALA A 810 32.94 90.20 7.27
CA ALA A 810 32.99 91.28 8.25
C ALA A 810 31.85 92.28 8.08
N ILE A 811 31.27 92.74 9.19
CA ILE A 811 30.33 93.86 9.25
C ILE A 811 30.81 94.85 10.32
N SER A 812 30.73 96.14 10.02
CA SER A 812 31.08 97.22 10.95
C SER A 812 29.86 98.06 11.31
N ALA A 813 29.81 98.53 12.56
CA ALA A 813 28.84 99.50 13.05
C ALA A 813 29.57 100.64 13.78
N GLN A 814 29.06 101.86 13.65
CA GLN A 814 29.61 103.02 14.33
C GLN A 814 28.98 103.17 15.73
N ILE A 815 29.82 103.32 16.74
CA ILE A 815 29.43 103.70 18.09
C ILE A 815 30.00 105.08 18.43
N THR A 816 29.35 105.78 19.36
CA THR A 816 29.74 107.10 19.84
C THR A 816 30.00 107.05 21.33
N PHE A 817 31.12 107.61 21.78
CA PHE A 817 31.36 107.94 23.18
C PHE A 817 31.29 109.44 23.38
N VAL A 818 30.54 109.89 24.38
CA VAL A 818 30.39 111.31 24.73
C VAL A 818 31.33 111.66 25.88
N ALA A 819 31.80 112.91 25.94
CA ALA A 819 32.62 113.36 27.07
C ALA A 819 31.81 113.35 28.39
N GLY A 820 32.52 113.23 29.52
CA GLY A 820 31.91 113.36 30.85
C GLY A 820 31.56 114.81 31.20
N GLU A 821 31.16 115.03 32.45
CA GLU A 821 30.93 116.38 32.98
C GLU A 821 32.22 117.22 32.93
N VAL A 822 32.07 118.55 32.76
CA VAL A 822 33.19 119.50 32.78
C VAL A 822 33.93 119.42 34.11
N ASP A 823 35.23 119.18 34.05
CA ASP A 823 36.11 119.13 35.21
C ASP A 823 37.02 120.35 35.24
N GLY A 824 36.90 121.17 36.29
CA GLY A 824 37.66 122.40 36.40
C GLY A 824 39.16 122.22 36.66
N THR A 825 39.64 121.01 36.97
CA THR A 825 41.10 120.76 37.11
C THR A 825 41.79 120.49 35.78
N HIS A 826 41.04 120.04 34.77
CA HIS A 826 41.54 119.79 33.42
C HIS A 826 41.08 120.85 32.42
N SER A 827 40.10 121.68 32.80
CA SER A 827 39.65 122.83 32.02
C SER A 827 40.51 124.05 32.30
N THR A 828 40.65 124.94 31.32
CA THR A 828 41.39 126.21 31.49
C THR A 828 40.53 127.37 31.05
N PHE A 829 40.39 128.38 31.91
CA PHE A 829 39.80 129.66 31.56
C PHE A 829 40.92 130.69 31.37
N ALA A 830 40.83 131.49 30.31
CA ALA A 830 41.80 132.52 29.99
C ALA A 830 41.12 133.75 29.40
N ILE A 831 41.75 134.90 29.63
CA ILE A 831 41.41 136.17 28.99
C ILE A 831 42.61 136.71 28.21
N ASP A 832 42.37 137.40 27.10
CA ASP A 832 43.45 137.96 26.25
C ASP A 832 44.12 139.20 26.87
N LYS A 833 43.36 139.99 27.61
CA LYS A 833 43.82 141.18 28.36
C LYS A 833 42.91 141.41 29.57
N ASN A 834 43.47 141.99 30.63
CA ASN A 834 42.76 142.21 31.90
C ASN A 834 42.28 143.65 32.10
N ILE A 835 42.61 144.58 31.19
CA ILE A 835 42.21 145.99 31.29
C ILE A 835 41.73 146.49 29.93
N ILE A 836 40.54 147.09 29.89
CA ILE A 836 39.95 147.74 28.71
C ILE A 836 39.43 149.14 29.05
N SER A 837 39.25 149.98 28.04
CA SER A 837 38.64 151.30 28.23
C SER A 837 37.11 151.20 28.39
N SER A 838 36.49 152.13 29.12
CA SER A 838 35.03 152.17 29.34
C SER A 838 34.22 152.67 28.13
N ASP A 839 34.65 152.40 26.90
CA ASP A 839 34.06 152.95 25.66
C ASP A 839 32.98 152.06 25.02
N GLY A 840 32.74 150.88 25.60
CA GLY A 840 31.79 149.88 25.09
C GLY A 840 32.22 149.19 23.78
N LYS A 841 33.43 149.48 23.26
CA LYS A 841 33.96 148.95 22.00
C LYS A 841 35.20 148.08 22.20
N ASP A 842 36.10 148.50 23.10
CA ASP A 842 37.25 147.70 23.49
C ASP A 842 36.77 146.49 24.30
N ALA A 843 37.11 145.27 23.85
CA ALA A 843 36.56 144.04 24.38
C ALA A 843 37.64 143.08 24.87
N ILE A 844 37.40 142.43 26.00
CA ILE A 844 38.21 141.29 26.48
C ILE A 844 37.67 140.03 25.81
N ALA A 845 38.52 139.27 25.14
CA ALA A 845 38.20 137.94 24.65
C ALA A 845 38.29 136.93 25.79
N LEU A 846 37.18 136.24 26.03
CA LEU A 846 37.03 135.18 27.02
C LEU A 846 37.14 133.85 26.28
N SER A 847 37.96 132.94 26.79
CA SER A 847 38.07 131.59 26.25
C SER A 847 38.17 130.58 27.38
N VAL A 848 37.31 129.56 27.36
CA VAL A 848 37.45 128.38 28.21
C VAL A 848 37.60 127.14 27.36
N ILE A 849 38.68 126.40 27.61
CA ILE A 849 38.89 125.06 27.07
C ILE A 849 38.28 124.10 28.09
N ALA A 850 37.07 123.62 27.81
CA ALA A 850 36.32 122.74 28.69
C ALA A 850 36.73 121.28 28.45
N ARG A 851 37.21 120.63 29.51
CA ARG A 851 37.64 119.24 29.50
C ARG A 851 37.01 118.46 30.64
N ASP A 852 36.74 117.18 30.42
CA ASP A 852 36.32 116.27 31.48
C ASP A 852 37.54 115.74 32.28
N LYS A 853 37.28 114.89 33.28
CA LYS A 853 38.33 114.25 34.10
C LYS A 853 39.32 113.38 33.31
N ASN A 854 38.97 112.96 32.09
CA ASN A 854 39.82 112.17 31.19
C ASN A 854 40.46 113.04 30.10
N ASN A 855 40.39 114.36 30.24
CA ASN A 855 40.94 115.34 29.31
C ASN A 855 40.23 115.37 27.94
N ASN A 856 39.03 114.80 27.84
CA ASN A 856 38.20 114.84 26.63
C ASN A 856 37.59 116.24 26.44
N PRO A 857 37.51 116.76 25.20
CA PRO A 857 36.80 118.00 24.92
C PRO A 857 35.31 117.83 25.23
N VAL A 858 34.78 118.65 26.14
CA VAL A 858 33.35 118.60 26.47
C VAL A 858 32.62 119.52 25.50
N THR A 859 31.94 118.94 24.52
CA THR A 859 31.14 119.67 23.53
C THR A 859 29.66 119.73 23.94
N GLY A 860 28.93 120.74 23.48
CA GLY A 860 27.47 120.84 23.69
C GLY A 860 26.99 121.12 25.13
N SER A 861 27.89 121.24 26.12
CA SER A 861 27.55 121.70 27.48
C SER A 861 27.15 123.19 27.50
N ALA A 862 26.23 123.57 28.39
CA ALA A 862 25.76 124.96 28.50
C ALA A 862 26.74 125.81 29.33
N ILE A 863 27.84 126.22 28.69
CA ILE A 863 28.84 127.09 29.31
C ILE A 863 28.48 128.55 29.08
N THR A 864 28.53 129.34 30.15
CA THR A 864 28.31 130.80 30.15
C THR A 864 29.40 131.50 30.94
N PHE A 865 29.63 132.78 30.66
CA PHE A 865 30.52 133.62 31.45
C PHE A 865 29.70 134.63 32.25
N SER A 866 30.14 134.92 33.47
CA SER A 866 29.49 135.91 34.34
C SER A 866 30.55 136.83 34.94
N SER A 867 30.15 138.05 35.29
CA SER A 867 31.05 139.05 35.86
C SER A 867 30.49 139.68 37.13
N THR A 868 31.39 140.04 38.06
CA THR A 868 31.07 140.76 39.30
C THR A 868 31.95 142.00 39.44
N GLY A 869 31.54 143.00 40.23
CA GLY A 869 32.35 144.19 40.53
C GLY A 869 32.33 145.31 39.47
N ILE A 870 31.74 145.07 38.29
CA ILE A 870 31.59 146.08 37.23
C ILE A 870 30.11 146.20 36.83
N SER A 871 29.48 147.32 37.18
CA SER A 871 28.09 147.61 36.81
C SER A 871 27.96 147.89 35.31
N GLY A 872 27.02 147.26 34.60
CA GLY A 872 26.82 147.50 33.16
C GLY A 872 27.69 146.66 32.22
N ALA A 873 28.33 145.60 32.74
CA ALA A 873 29.03 144.60 31.95
C ALA A 873 28.12 143.94 30.90
N ARG A 874 28.66 143.69 29.71
CA ARG A 874 28.00 142.94 28.63
C ARG A 874 28.92 141.81 28.18
N ILE A 875 28.36 140.62 28.05
CA ILE A 875 29.03 139.42 27.53
C ILE A 875 28.27 138.99 26.29
N SER A 876 28.97 138.71 25.19
CA SER A 876 28.35 138.22 23.95
C SER A 876 27.80 136.79 24.10
N ASP A 877 27.06 136.34 23.09
CA ASP A 877 26.74 134.91 22.96
C ASP A 877 28.02 134.07 22.92
N VAL A 878 27.93 132.86 23.47
CA VAL A 878 29.04 131.92 23.54
C VAL A 878 29.07 131.07 22.27
N SER A 879 30.20 131.06 21.57
CA SER A 879 30.47 130.13 20.48
C SER A 879 31.26 128.93 20.98
N GLU A 880 30.91 127.72 20.54
CA GLU A 880 31.62 126.48 20.88
C GLU A 880 32.26 125.88 19.63
N ASP A 881 33.52 125.47 19.74
CA ASP A 881 34.24 124.67 18.74
C ASP A 881 35.13 123.65 19.45
N ASN A 882 34.74 122.38 19.36
CA ASN A 882 35.48 121.22 19.89
C ASN A 882 35.93 121.37 21.35
N GLY A 883 35.01 121.78 22.22
CA GLY A 883 35.23 121.98 23.66
C GLY A 883 35.88 123.31 24.01
N VAL A 884 36.11 124.20 23.03
CA VAL A 884 36.56 125.57 23.27
C VAL A 884 35.36 126.50 23.18
N TYR A 885 35.03 127.15 24.29
CA TYR A 885 33.94 128.11 24.39
C TYR A 885 34.50 129.51 24.45
N SER A 886 34.01 130.41 23.60
CA SER A 886 34.52 131.79 23.49
C SER A 886 33.40 132.83 23.55
N ALA A 887 33.68 133.97 24.17
CA ALA A 887 32.79 135.13 24.22
C ALA A 887 33.60 136.44 24.33
N LEU A 888 32.94 137.58 24.20
CA LEU A 888 33.53 138.91 24.36
C LEU A 888 32.90 139.64 25.54
N PHE A 889 33.73 140.21 26.41
CA PHE A 889 33.32 141.10 27.49
C PHE A 889 33.58 142.57 27.14
N THR A 890 32.57 143.42 27.30
CA THR A 890 32.69 144.89 27.19
C THR A 890 31.98 145.59 28.35
N SER A 891 32.34 146.85 28.61
CA SER A 891 31.67 147.70 29.59
C SER A 891 31.75 149.17 29.19
N GLU A 892 30.69 149.93 29.48
CA GLU A 892 30.66 151.40 29.35
C GLU A 892 30.96 152.09 30.70
N GLN A 893 31.20 151.32 31.76
CA GLN A 893 31.38 151.82 33.13
C GLN A 893 32.71 151.35 33.71
N VAL A 894 33.36 152.26 34.44
CA VAL A 894 34.63 152.05 35.12
C VAL A 894 34.44 151.16 36.34
N GLY A 895 35.32 150.19 36.53
CA GLY A 895 35.25 149.28 37.67
C GLY A 895 36.42 148.32 37.73
N LYS A 896 36.53 147.63 38.87
CA LYS A 896 37.40 146.47 39.03
C LYS A 896 36.52 145.31 39.44
N GLY A 897 36.71 144.16 38.82
CA GLY A 897 35.84 143.03 38.98
C GLY A 897 36.51 141.73 38.59
N GLN A 898 35.71 140.68 38.52
CA GLN A 898 36.15 139.35 38.15
C GLN A 898 35.20 138.74 37.12
N ILE A 899 35.73 137.95 36.20
CA ILE A 899 34.95 137.09 35.30
C ILE A 899 35.14 135.65 35.73
N PHE A 900 34.05 134.89 35.80
CA PHE A 900 34.05 133.45 36.08
C PHE A 900 33.22 132.68 35.08
N VAL A 901 33.51 131.38 34.96
CA VAL A 901 32.84 130.44 34.06
C VAL A 901 31.76 129.68 34.83
N LEU A 902 30.57 129.60 34.24
CA LEU A 902 29.45 128.81 34.73
C LEU A 902 29.15 127.68 33.75
N VAL A 903 29.00 126.46 34.25
CA VAL A 903 28.50 125.31 33.48
C VAL A 903 27.13 124.95 34.05
N ASP A 904 26.11 124.92 33.19
CA ASP A 904 24.71 124.72 33.58
C ASP A 904 24.24 125.68 34.71
N GLY A 905 24.76 126.91 34.67
CA GLY A 905 24.44 127.96 35.65
C GLY A 905 25.15 127.85 37.02
N LYS A 906 26.10 126.92 37.18
CA LYS A 906 26.90 126.74 38.41
C LYS A 906 28.38 126.96 38.15
N GLU A 907 29.09 127.51 39.13
CA GLU A 907 30.55 127.62 39.08
C GLU A 907 31.19 126.22 39.13
N VAL A 908 32.18 126.01 38.27
CA VAL A 908 32.98 124.77 38.27
C VAL A 908 34.22 125.01 39.12
N GLY A 909 34.37 124.23 40.20
CA GLY A 909 35.51 124.35 41.09
C GLY A 909 36.86 124.15 40.38
N ASN A 910 37.86 124.94 40.78
CA ASN A 910 39.22 125.01 40.21
C ASN A 910 39.41 125.79 38.90
N LEU A 911 38.33 126.27 38.26
CA LEU A 911 38.45 127.36 37.30
C LEU A 911 38.56 128.68 38.08
N ILE A 912 39.75 129.29 38.05
CA ILE A 912 40.01 130.55 38.76
C ILE A 912 39.33 131.69 38.02
N ALA A 913 38.63 132.56 38.76
CA ALA A 913 38.07 133.78 38.20
C ALA A 913 39.19 134.75 37.81
N GLU A 914 39.07 135.38 36.65
CA GLU A 914 40.08 136.31 36.13
C GLU A 914 39.75 137.74 36.55
N ASP A 915 40.73 138.43 37.15
CA ASP A 915 40.61 139.83 37.53
C ASP A 915 40.57 140.73 36.29
N ILE A 916 39.59 141.62 36.23
CA ILE A 916 39.41 142.57 35.13
C ILE A 916 39.24 144.00 35.64
N GLY A 917 39.74 144.96 34.85
CA GLY A 917 39.62 146.38 35.10
C GLY A 917 39.05 147.11 33.89
N VAL A 918 38.11 148.02 34.11
CA VAL A 918 37.62 148.93 33.10
C VAL A 918 37.98 150.34 33.55
N TYR A 919 38.74 151.09 32.75
CA TYR A 919 39.20 152.43 33.13
C TYR A 919 38.60 153.52 32.25
N LYS A 920 38.53 154.73 32.80
CA LYS A 920 38.10 155.92 32.04
C LYS A 920 39.26 156.39 31.17
N SER A 921 39.03 156.54 29.88
CA SER A 921 40.04 157.04 28.93
C SER A 921 40.39 158.54 29.10
N THR A 922 39.80 159.23 30.09
CA THR A 922 40.02 160.67 30.39
C THR A 922 40.50 160.88 31.83
N LEU A 923 41.66 161.52 32.00
CA LEU A 923 42.30 161.87 33.29
C LEU A 923 42.02 163.34 33.64
N ASN A 924 41.43 163.65 34.80
CA ASN A 924 41.25 165.02 35.31
C ASN A 924 42.33 165.33 36.36
N ILE A 925 43.19 166.32 36.11
CA ILE A 925 44.18 166.82 37.08
C ILE A 925 43.71 168.17 37.63
N VAL A 926 43.64 168.31 38.96
CA VAL A 926 43.31 169.57 39.64
C VAL A 926 44.61 170.11 40.29
N ILE A 927 45.05 171.31 39.91
CA ILE A 927 46.23 171.98 40.48
C ILE A 927 45.76 173.06 41.46
N GLY A 928 46.17 172.99 42.74
CA GLY A 928 45.92 174.03 43.76
C GLY A 928 47.06 175.06 43.82
N GLN A 929 46.72 176.33 44.05
CA GLN A 929 47.65 177.48 44.08
C GLN A 929 48.67 177.44 45.22
#